data_AF-F2UIK3-F1
#
_entry.id   AF-F2UIK3-F1
#
_cell.length_a   1.000
_cell.length_b   1.000
_cell.length_c   1.000
_cell.angle_alpha   90.00
_cell.angle_beta   90.00
_cell.angle_gamma   90.00
#
_symmetry.space_group_name_H-M   'P 1'
#
loop_
_entity.id
_entity.type
_entity.pdbx_description
1 polymer ?
#
loop_
_entity_poly.entity_id
_entity_poly.type
_entity_poly.pdbx_seq_one_letter_code
_entity_poly.pdbx_strand_id
1 'polypeptide(L)'
;MLGLDEWACVAAYLVPEPVQQPPPPTWASSSASRSRAGICQEDSQHLRSARSKDDVRALFNLMMTCRWLYAELPWTLPKWCLSEAYEGFGREHHEATMSMVVHTTWLDEFQLDLKTGAEEAEPRSAEARPMPRCPRAAGRVAAAAVPPRAFSTSSEAASTPLSCAFAKFGRIHFASLQALEEWCHGNAPAESSEEGQAQAQQAPQLQQQEEQQEQEGEHQQGTATCDNFNSRDERALQVEPDNNGARCARAETRGTSTDASNTLTDTAQSNTTHGAVVRPAEFNLCVRVATKEEAEQFAACVAALGEDARGGTLNVVVLQPVPALVLQCAQRIHHISVSSRGGTIDRLAFNEVHYLAWSMSRTQATLPIQRPPRRGIKLSGSEQLADISVLAGVPHVTLWSLPSVEDLSPLRDATSVALQAVGVTDLAPLARVTKLDVRQAQQLVLSETGQLTLHAHTFAMAVVSGIRGALHLPQAQSIELSDCYGVSQLTCRRRIRSLYVERCGRLTRLPDFERAGVVDVDTIADVGALRDLAHRVDNIVLRGVAGQEHMSALPDIIPAHVGLSVPGCKVDDLVRTGVAGRLTSVHAHVRGSCDAGHFSHARDIKFNLAGVVSNVVGLDRLPPLKRLSCHSINLNGDLSCCEDVALFLCKGEVNVSQAQVVLVSVEAPTLRLSSVQNVLLRAVQMCPLFTSIHFDNVHTCVVHRSHISDFSAFHGVHRLVLKACVFDSVDTLPLVPVLCMRDCARSDGRKWPDRTLCYRTRTELATLGEKLPARQFTVCLE
;
A
#
# COMPACT_ATOMS: atom_id res chain seq x y z
N MET A 1 -29.15 -10.05 26.77
CA MET A 1 -27.75 -9.61 26.68
C MET A 1 -27.22 -10.08 25.35
N LEU A 2 -26.46 -9.24 24.64
CA LEU A 2 -25.74 -9.67 23.44
C LEU A 2 -24.60 -10.60 23.87
N GLY A 3 -24.41 -11.71 23.16
CA GLY A 3 -23.25 -12.60 23.28
C GLY A 3 -22.04 -12.07 22.53
N LEU A 4 -20.93 -12.82 22.58
CA LEU A 4 -19.61 -12.34 22.13
C LEU A 4 -19.59 -12.11 20.61
N ASP A 5 -20.28 -12.96 19.87
CA ASP A 5 -20.37 -12.89 18.42
C ASP A 5 -21.24 -11.69 17.97
N GLU A 6 -22.34 -11.39 18.68
CA GLU A 6 -23.12 -10.19 18.38
C GLU A 6 -22.36 -8.90 18.69
N TRP A 7 -21.52 -8.90 19.74
CA TRP A 7 -20.63 -7.78 20.03
C TRP A 7 -19.51 -7.61 18.99
N ALA A 8 -18.96 -8.70 18.47
CA ALA A 8 -18.00 -8.66 17.37
C ALA A 8 -18.64 -8.07 16.09
N CYS A 9 -19.90 -8.40 15.80
CA CYS A 9 -20.65 -7.77 14.72
C CYS A 9 -20.86 -6.27 14.95
N VAL A 10 -21.26 -5.84 16.15
CA VAL A 10 -21.42 -4.42 16.48
C VAL A 10 -20.10 -3.66 16.30
N ALA A 11 -19.00 -4.22 16.80
CA ALA A 11 -17.66 -3.66 16.66
C ALA A 11 -17.21 -3.56 15.18
N ALA A 12 -17.53 -4.54 14.35
CA ALA A 12 -17.26 -4.49 12.91
C ALA A 12 -18.06 -3.40 12.18
N TYR A 13 -19.26 -3.04 12.66
CA TYR A 13 -20.06 -1.93 12.12
C TYR A 13 -19.57 -0.54 12.56
N LEU A 14 -18.83 -0.45 13.66
CA LEU A 14 -18.23 0.81 14.16
C LEU A 14 -16.98 1.22 13.36
N VAL A 15 -16.40 0.32 12.56
CA VAL A 15 -15.24 0.59 11.70
C VAL A 15 -15.70 0.51 10.23
N PRO A 16 -16.04 1.63 9.56
CA PRO A 16 -16.56 1.59 8.20
C PRO A 16 -15.52 1.09 7.19
N GLU A 17 -15.96 0.30 6.21
CA GLU A 17 -15.10 -0.21 5.13
C GLU A 17 -14.40 0.93 4.34
N PRO A 18 -13.07 0.85 4.13
CA PRO A 18 -12.35 1.91 3.45
C PRO A 18 -12.62 1.92 1.93
N VAL A 19 -12.76 3.13 1.38
CA VAL A 19 -12.65 3.37 -0.08
C VAL A 19 -11.16 3.46 -0.44
N GLN A 20 -10.61 2.41 -1.07
CA GLN A 20 -9.18 2.29 -1.38
C GLN A 20 -8.74 3.10 -2.63
N GLN A 21 -7.58 3.77 -2.56
CA GLN A 21 -6.86 4.41 -3.68
C GLN A 21 -5.60 3.60 -4.06
N PRO A 22 -5.15 3.66 -5.33
CA PRO A 22 -4.06 2.83 -5.89
C PRO A 22 -2.64 3.24 -5.42
N PRO A 23 -1.65 2.33 -5.44
CA PRO A 23 -0.24 2.61 -5.05
C PRO A 23 0.55 3.40 -6.12
N PRO A 24 1.60 4.16 -5.72
CA PRO A 24 2.50 4.88 -6.63
C PRO A 24 3.42 3.93 -7.44
N PRO A 25 3.90 4.34 -8.63
CA PRO A 25 4.63 3.48 -9.55
C PRO A 25 6.13 3.36 -9.21
N THR A 26 6.63 2.12 -9.18
CA THR A 26 8.06 1.77 -9.15
C THR A 26 8.70 1.97 -10.53
N TRP A 27 9.71 2.84 -10.66
CA TRP A 27 10.65 2.78 -11.80
C TRP A 27 12.08 3.16 -11.38
N ALA A 28 13.05 2.39 -11.89
CA ALA A 28 14.47 2.75 -11.93
C ALA A 28 14.99 2.63 -13.37
N SER A 29 15.62 3.72 -13.82
CA SER A 29 16.67 3.84 -14.84
C SER A 29 16.42 3.36 -16.28
N SER A 30 16.02 4.31 -17.14
CA SER A 30 16.72 4.57 -18.41
C SER A 30 16.63 6.07 -18.75
N SER A 31 17.64 6.56 -19.45
CA SER A 31 18.18 7.92 -19.49
C SER A 31 17.39 9.00 -20.24
N ALA A 32 17.59 10.25 -19.76
CA ALA A 32 17.63 11.54 -20.47
C ALA A 32 16.32 12.22 -20.91
N SER A 33 15.71 12.97 -19.98
CA SER A 33 15.30 14.38 -20.16
C SER A 33 14.85 14.95 -18.82
N ARG A 34 15.57 15.96 -18.29
CA ARG A 34 15.26 16.61 -17.01
C ARG A 34 14.18 17.67 -17.22
N SER A 35 12.96 17.40 -16.77
CA SER A 35 11.98 18.44 -16.41
C SER A 35 11.55 18.24 -14.95
N ARG A 36 11.48 19.37 -14.24
CA ARG A 36 11.44 19.50 -12.78
C ARG A 36 9.96 19.53 -12.35
N ALA A 37 9.38 18.36 -12.08
CA ALA A 37 8.02 18.23 -11.53
C ALA A 37 8.04 17.13 -10.45
N GLY A 38 7.93 17.50 -9.18
CA GLY A 38 8.06 16.55 -8.07
C GLY A 38 7.83 17.19 -6.71
N ILE A 39 6.73 17.92 -6.54
CA ILE A 39 6.18 18.43 -5.27
C ILE A 39 4.65 18.55 -5.53
N CYS A 40 3.76 18.30 -4.56
CA CYS A 40 2.29 18.50 -4.58
C CYS A 40 1.38 17.24 -4.45
N GLN A 41 1.75 16.20 -3.69
CA GLN A 41 0.81 15.08 -3.34
C GLN A 41 0.48 14.95 -1.84
N GLU A 42 0.97 15.84 -0.96
CA GLU A 42 1.03 15.60 0.49
C GLU A 42 -0.24 16.02 1.29
N ASP A 43 -0.97 17.07 0.89
CA ASP A 43 -1.92 17.75 1.80
C ASP A 43 -3.35 17.11 1.85
N SER A 44 -3.77 16.35 0.82
CA SER A 44 -5.09 15.69 0.75
C SER A 44 -5.26 14.51 1.75
N GLN A 45 -4.22 14.14 2.51
CA GLN A 45 -4.19 12.97 3.40
C GLN A 45 -4.57 13.29 4.86
N HIS A 46 -4.38 14.53 5.33
CA HIS A 46 -4.64 14.93 6.73
C HIS A 46 -6.12 14.89 7.14
N LEU A 47 -7.03 15.15 6.20
CA LEU A 47 -8.47 15.17 6.43
C LEU A 47 -9.09 13.76 6.57
N ARG A 48 -8.36 12.70 6.16
CA ARG A 48 -8.76 11.29 6.32
C ARG A 48 -8.31 10.69 7.65
N SER A 49 -7.16 11.11 8.18
CA SER A 49 -6.64 10.66 9.49
C SER A 49 -7.63 10.94 10.62
N ALA A 50 -8.25 12.13 10.64
CA ALA A 50 -9.17 12.56 11.71
C ALA A 50 -10.42 11.67 11.84
N ARG A 51 -10.98 11.14 10.73
CA ARG A 51 -12.18 10.29 10.79
C ARG A 51 -11.87 8.88 11.30
N SER A 52 -10.72 8.31 10.92
CA SER A 52 -10.29 7.01 11.46
C SER A 52 -10.08 7.05 12.98
N LYS A 53 -9.61 8.20 13.53
CA LYS A 53 -9.38 8.36 14.97
C LYS A 53 -10.68 8.23 15.79
N ASP A 54 -11.80 8.74 15.29
CA ASP A 54 -13.08 8.67 15.99
C ASP A 54 -13.68 7.25 15.95
N ASP A 55 -13.51 6.53 14.83
CA ASP A 55 -13.98 5.15 14.65
C ASP A 55 -13.16 4.17 15.53
N VAL A 56 -11.83 4.32 15.56
CA VAL A 56 -10.93 3.58 16.47
C VAL A 56 -11.32 3.83 17.93
N ARG A 57 -11.56 5.10 18.28
CA ARG A 57 -11.94 5.48 19.65
C ARG A 57 -13.29 4.88 20.05
N ALA A 58 -14.26 4.79 19.14
CA ALA A 58 -15.54 4.14 19.40
C ALA A 58 -15.37 2.64 19.71
N LEU A 59 -14.49 1.95 18.98
CA LEU A 59 -14.16 0.53 19.22
C LEU A 59 -13.49 0.30 20.58
N PHE A 60 -12.51 1.15 20.95
CA PHE A 60 -11.87 1.07 22.27
C PHE A 60 -12.84 1.39 23.40
N ASN A 61 -13.69 2.41 23.22
CA ASN A 61 -14.73 2.72 24.20
C ASN A 61 -15.67 1.52 24.41
N LEU A 62 -16.02 0.81 23.33
CA LEU A 62 -16.82 -0.42 23.40
C LEU A 62 -16.11 -1.52 24.19
N MET A 63 -14.83 -1.80 23.89
CA MET A 63 -14.01 -2.77 24.64
C MET A 63 -13.93 -2.44 26.13
N MET A 64 -13.87 -1.15 26.48
CA MET A 64 -13.75 -0.68 27.86
C MET A 64 -15.08 -0.64 28.64
N THR A 65 -16.22 -0.98 28.02
CA THR A 65 -17.53 -0.95 28.70
C THR A 65 -17.69 -2.05 29.76
N CYS A 66 -17.00 -3.20 29.62
CA CYS A 66 -16.94 -4.22 30.67
C CYS A 66 -15.71 -5.12 30.53
N ARG A 67 -15.27 -5.69 31.67
CA ARG A 67 -14.06 -6.54 31.75
C ARG A 67 -14.11 -7.76 30.81
N TRP A 68 -15.30 -8.30 30.56
CA TRP A 68 -15.48 -9.45 29.68
C TRP A 68 -15.26 -9.09 28.20
N LEU A 69 -15.82 -7.97 27.70
CA LEU A 69 -15.54 -7.49 26.35
C LEU A 69 -14.09 -7.05 26.18
N TYR A 70 -13.52 -6.42 27.21
CA TYR A 70 -12.11 -6.07 27.21
C TYR A 70 -11.19 -7.29 27.01
N ALA A 71 -11.52 -8.41 27.66
CA ALA A 71 -10.72 -9.64 27.60
C ALA A 71 -10.97 -10.46 26.34
N GLU A 72 -12.23 -10.57 25.90
CA GLU A 72 -12.66 -11.54 24.89
C GLU A 72 -12.83 -10.93 23.48
N LEU A 73 -13.23 -9.66 23.38
CA LEU A 73 -13.54 -9.02 22.09
C LEU A 73 -12.33 -8.90 21.14
N PRO A 74 -11.09 -8.65 21.59
CA PRO A 74 -9.92 -8.68 20.72
C PRO A 74 -9.69 -10.03 20.02
N TRP A 75 -10.10 -11.13 20.64
CA TRP A 75 -9.92 -12.48 20.11
C TRP A 75 -11.00 -12.86 19.11
N THR A 76 -12.19 -12.28 19.23
CA THR A 76 -13.32 -12.54 18.34
C THR A 76 -13.45 -11.53 17.22
N LEU A 77 -12.82 -10.36 17.34
CA LEU A 77 -12.73 -9.42 16.25
C LEU A 77 -11.82 -9.96 15.14
N PRO A 78 -12.24 -9.86 13.88
CA PRO A 78 -11.32 -10.08 12.78
C PRO A 78 -10.12 -9.14 12.93
N LYS A 79 -8.89 -9.69 12.92
CA LYS A 79 -7.65 -8.91 13.09
C LYS A 79 -7.56 -7.72 12.11
N TRP A 80 -8.30 -7.74 10.99
CA TRP A 80 -8.40 -6.63 10.04
C TRP A 80 -9.15 -5.40 10.57
N CYS A 81 -10.15 -5.57 11.44
CA CYS A 81 -10.87 -4.45 12.05
C CYS A 81 -9.94 -3.59 12.91
N LEU A 82 -9.00 -4.23 13.60
CA LEU A 82 -7.94 -3.58 14.36
C LEU A 82 -6.76 -3.17 13.49
N SER A 83 -6.48 -3.88 12.39
CA SER A 83 -5.40 -3.45 11.49
C SER A 83 -5.76 -2.15 10.77
N GLU A 84 -6.94 -2.08 10.16
CA GLU A 84 -7.34 -0.94 9.31
C GLU A 84 -7.59 0.34 10.11
N ALA A 85 -8.11 0.21 11.33
CA ALA A 85 -8.17 1.27 12.33
C ALA A 85 -6.80 1.97 12.55
N TYR A 86 -5.71 1.21 12.47
CA TYR A 86 -4.34 1.69 12.62
C TYR A 86 -3.64 1.99 11.28
N GLU A 87 -4.08 1.46 10.14
CA GLU A 87 -3.56 1.84 8.81
C GLU A 87 -3.80 3.32 8.48
N GLY A 88 -4.84 3.92 9.06
CA GLY A 88 -5.11 5.37 8.99
C GLY A 88 -4.01 6.24 9.62
N PHE A 89 -3.13 5.66 10.44
CA PHE A 89 -2.00 6.32 11.08
C PHE A 89 -0.66 6.17 10.32
N GLY A 90 -0.58 5.32 9.29
CA GLY A 90 0.70 4.88 8.71
C GLY A 90 0.97 5.26 7.24
N ARG A 91 0.13 6.05 6.58
CA ARG A 91 0.30 6.40 5.14
C ARG A 91 1.19 7.61 4.86
N GLU A 92 1.95 8.09 5.84
CA GLU A 92 3.02 9.05 5.57
C GLU A 92 4.26 8.28 5.07
N HIS A 93 4.40 8.22 3.74
CA HIS A 93 5.48 7.58 2.97
C HIS A 93 5.51 6.03 2.93
N HIS A 94 5.11 5.45 1.77
CA HIS A 94 5.93 4.63 0.84
C HIS A 94 5.20 3.50 0.09
N GLU A 95 5.84 3.05 -1.01
CA GLU A 95 5.54 1.86 -1.83
C GLU A 95 5.09 0.63 -1.00
N ALA A 96 3.90 0.12 -1.36
CA ALA A 96 3.25 -1.20 -1.25
C ALA A 96 3.67 -2.31 -0.25
N THR A 97 4.72 -2.21 0.58
CA THR A 97 5.18 -3.32 1.44
C THR A 97 5.08 -3.04 2.95
N MET A 98 4.70 -1.82 3.36
CA MET A 98 4.74 -1.41 4.78
C MET A 98 3.44 -1.62 5.59
N SER A 99 2.29 -1.87 4.96
CA SER A 99 0.99 -1.97 5.68
C SER A 99 0.86 -3.23 6.54
N MET A 100 1.44 -4.37 6.11
CA MET A 100 1.06 -5.67 6.69
C MET A 100 1.62 -5.98 8.09
N VAL A 101 2.57 -5.20 8.61
CA VAL A 101 3.49 -5.70 9.67
C VAL A 101 3.55 -4.86 10.96
N VAL A 102 2.86 -3.72 11.05
CA VAL A 102 2.63 -3.07 12.36
C VAL A 102 1.54 -3.82 13.15
N HIS A 103 0.64 -4.49 12.43
CA HIS A 103 -0.58 -5.12 12.96
C HIS A 103 -0.38 -6.43 13.72
N THR A 104 0.72 -7.15 13.49
CA THR A 104 1.01 -8.38 14.25
C THR A 104 1.63 -8.08 15.62
N THR A 105 2.45 -7.03 15.73
CA THR A 105 3.28 -6.82 16.94
C THR A 105 2.61 -6.16 18.15
N TRP A 106 1.46 -5.48 17.99
CA TRP A 106 0.71 -4.92 19.13
C TRP A 106 -0.22 -5.97 19.77
N LEU A 107 -0.76 -6.89 18.94
CA LEU A 107 -1.52 -8.05 19.42
C LEU A 107 -0.67 -8.94 20.35
N ASP A 108 0.65 -9.01 20.12
CA ASP A 108 1.59 -9.76 20.96
C ASP A 108 1.87 -9.09 22.33
N GLU A 109 1.77 -7.75 22.40
CA GLU A 109 2.11 -6.94 23.58
C GLU A 109 1.03 -7.04 24.67
N PHE A 110 -0.24 -7.05 24.27
CA PHE A 110 -1.41 -7.12 25.17
C PHE A 110 -1.57 -8.48 25.87
N GLN A 111 -0.93 -9.52 25.35
CA GLN A 111 -1.04 -10.90 25.85
C GLN A 111 -0.05 -11.23 26.98
N LEU A 112 0.97 -10.39 27.19
CA LEU A 112 2.01 -10.62 28.20
C LEU A 112 1.64 -10.07 29.59
N ASP A 113 0.96 -8.93 29.67
CA ASP A 113 0.58 -8.30 30.95
C ASP A 113 -0.51 -9.06 31.73
N LEU A 114 -1.28 -9.93 31.05
CA LEU A 114 -2.28 -10.77 31.71
C LEU A 114 -1.66 -12.00 32.42
N LYS A 115 -0.42 -12.39 32.08
CA LYS A 115 0.27 -13.51 32.74
C LYS A 115 1.05 -13.09 33.98
N THR A 116 1.49 -11.84 34.05
CA THR A 116 2.31 -11.34 35.17
C THR A 116 1.49 -10.95 36.40
N GLY A 117 0.17 -10.75 36.28
CA GLY A 117 -0.70 -10.35 37.40
C GLY A 117 -1.22 -11.48 38.30
N ALA A 118 -0.87 -12.75 38.05
CA ALA A 118 -1.45 -13.90 38.77
C ALA A 118 -0.51 -14.56 39.81
N GLU A 119 0.76 -14.16 39.92
CA GLU A 119 1.75 -14.83 40.79
C GLU A 119 2.37 -13.98 41.91
N GLU A 120 1.88 -12.76 42.19
CA GLU A 120 2.28 -12.00 43.38
C GLU A 120 1.08 -11.67 44.28
N ALA A 121 0.70 -12.62 45.12
CA ALA A 121 -0.03 -12.36 46.35
C ALA A 121 0.69 -13.04 47.52
N GLU A 122 1.42 -12.24 48.30
CA GLU A 122 2.00 -12.68 49.58
C GLU A 122 0.90 -13.10 50.58
N PRO A 123 1.08 -14.20 51.34
CA PRO A 123 0.15 -14.60 52.38
C PRO A 123 0.53 -14.00 53.74
N ARG A 124 -0.46 -13.38 54.40
CA ARG A 124 -0.39 -13.06 55.83
C ARG A 124 -0.51 -14.35 56.66
N SER A 125 0.38 -14.45 57.65
CA SER A 125 0.60 -15.51 58.63
C SER A 125 -0.57 -15.84 59.56
N ALA A 126 -0.86 -17.13 59.77
CA ALA A 126 -1.28 -17.72 61.06
C ALA A 126 -1.17 -19.27 61.10
N GLU A 127 -0.42 -19.75 62.09
CA GLU A 127 -0.49 -21.02 62.85
C GLU A 127 -0.33 -22.42 62.18
N ALA A 128 0.20 -23.33 63.00
CA ALA A 128 1.02 -24.49 62.65
C ALA A 128 0.32 -25.85 62.83
N ARG A 129 0.74 -26.88 62.06
CA ARG A 129 1.10 -28.29 62.45
C ARG A 129 1.24 -29.25 61.22
N PRO A 130 1.86 -30.46 61.33
CA PRO A 130 3.02 -30.85 60.51
C PRO A 130 2.85 -32.02 59.49
N MET A 131 3.77 -32.05 58.49
CA MET A 131 4.41 -33.21 57.77
C MET A 131 3.52 -34.18 56.96
N PRO A 132 4.05 -34.95 55.95
CA PRO A 132 5.45 -35.32 55.70
C PRO A 132 5.98 -35.12 54.24
N ARG A 133 7.26 -35.50 54.10
CA ARG A 133 8.27 -35.23 53.06
C ARG A 133 8.20 -36.09 51.78
N CYS A 134 8.89 -35.55 50.76
CA CYS A 134 9.75 -36.19 49.72
C CYS A 134 9.12 -36.69 48.40
N PRO A 135 9.91 -36.81 47.29
CA PRO A 135 11.20 -36.17 46.95
C PRO A 135 11.25 -35.52 45.54
N ARG A 136 12.18 -34.58 45.37
CA ARG A 136 12.69 -34.10 44.07
C ARG A 136 13.53 -35.22 43.41
N ALA A 137 13.29 -35.45 42.12
CA ALA A 137 14.23 -36.13 41.23
C ALA A 137 14.56 -35.20 40.05
N ALA A 138 15.86 -34.98 39.88
CA ALA A 138 16.46 -34.28 38.75
C ALA A 138 16.49 -35.21 37.52
N GLY A 139 16.34 -34.65 36.32
CA GLY A 139 16.52 -35.35 35.06
C GLY A 139 16.91 -34.39 33.94
N ARG A 140 18.22 -34.32 33.64
CA ARG A 140 18.76 -33.80 32.38
C ARG A 140 18.22 -34.63 31.22
N VAL A 141 17.86 -33.99 30.11
CA VAL A 141 17.73 -34.66 28.81
C VAL A 141 18.52 -33.88 27.75
N ALA A 142 19.38 -34.62 27.06
CA ALA A 142 20.20 -34.20 25.95
C ALA A 142 19.37 -33.96 24.69
N ALA A 143 19.70 -32.92 23.93
CA ALA A 143 19.11 -32.63 22.63
C ALA A 143 19.79 -33.48 21.55
N ALA A 144 19.00 -34.30 20.84
CA ALA A 144 19.37 -34.91 19.58
C ALA A 144 18.38 -34.46 18.51
N ALA A 145 18.91 -34.03 17.36
CA ALA A 145 18.16 -33.53 16.21
C ALA A 145 17.60 -34.69 15.36
N VAL A 146 16.33 -34.57 14.94
CA VAL A 146 15.67 -35.49 13.99
C VAL A 146 14.81 -34.66 13.02
N PRO A 147 14.82 -34.91 11.69
CA PRO A 147 13.95 -34.24 10.71
C PRO A 147 12.53 -34.85 10.71
N PRO A 148 11.49 -34.18 10.17
CA PRO A 148 10.13 -34.69 10.26
C PRO A 148 9.97 -35.85 9.27
N ARG A 149 9.79 -37.06 9.81
CA ARG A 149 9.17 -38.18 9.10
C ARG A 149 7.79 -38.42 9.70
N ALA A 150 6.84 -38.75 8.82
CA ALA A 150 5.43 -38.93 9.11
C ALA A 150 5.16 -39.71 10.41
N PHE A 151 4.28 -39.16 11.25
CA PHE A 151 3.68 -39.88 12.36
C PHE A 151 2.68 -40.90 11.80
N SER A 152 3.02 -42.18 11.85
CA SER A 152 2.04 -43.27 11.76
C SER A 152 1.71 -43.74 13.16
N THR A 153 0.55 -43.34 13.68
CA THR A 153 -0.08 -43.98 14.85
C THR A 153 -1.43 -44.51 14.42
N SER A 154 -1.67 -45.78 14.75
CA SER A 154 -2.84 -46.56 14.38
C SER A 154 -4.15 -46.01 14.96
N SER A 155 -5.18 -45.98 14.09
CA SER A 155 -6.60 -46.22 14.39
C SER A 155 -7.32 -45.28 15.37
N GLU A 156 -7.75 -44.12 14.88
CA GLU A 156 -9.16 -43.68 14.80
C GLU A 156 -9.20 -42.32 14.09
N ALA A 157 -9.90 -42.24 12.96
CA ALA A 157 -9.87 -41.11 12.03
C ALA A 157 -10.74 -39.93 12.52
N ALA A 158 -10.37 -39.34 13.66
CA ALA A 158 -10.81 -37.99 14.01
C ALA A 158 -9.80 -37.00 13.40
N SER A 159 -10.29 -36.02 12.64
CA SER A 159 -9.47 -34.87 12.21
C SER A 159 -8.73 -34.31 13.43
N THR A 160 -7.41 -34.24 13.38
CA THR A 160 -6.65 -33.72 14.53
C THR A 160 -7.10 -32.29 14.81
N PRO A 161 -7.25 -31.87 16.08
CA PRO A 161 -7.64 -30.51 16.44
C PRO A 161 -6.79 -29.44 15.73
N LEU A 162 -5.52 -29.77 15.47
CA LEU A 162 -4.58 -28.94 14.73
C LEU A 162 -4.99 -28.72 13.27
N SER A 163 -5.43 -29.77 12.55
CA SER A 163 -5.86 -29.64 11.15
C SER A 163 -7.10 -28.75 11.03
N CYS A 164 -8.05 -28.89 11.95
CA CYS A 164 -9.24 -28.03 11.99
C CYS A 164 -8.88 -26.57 12.35
N ALA A 165 -8.00 -26.37 13.34
CA ALA A 165 -7.54 -25.03 13.71
C ALA A 165 -6.77 -24.36 12.56
N PHE A 166 -5.91 -25.11 11.87
CA PHE A 166 -5.15 -24.61 10.74
C PHE A 166 -6.04 -24.27 9.52
N ALA A 167 -7.09 -25.07 9.26
CA ALA A 167 -8.08 -24.74 8.24
C ALA A 167 -8.93 -23.50 8.58
N LYS A 168 -9.01 -23.11 9.86
CA LYS A 168 -9.77 -21.93 10.30
C LYS A 168 -8.92 -20.67 10.43
N PHE A 169 -7.67 -20.80 10.84
CA PHE A 169 -6.79 -19.68 11.20
C PHE A 169 -5.42 -19.69 10.51
N GLY A 170 -5.03 -20.81 9.90
CA GLY A 170 -3.72 -20.98 9.28
C GLY A 170 -3.52 -20.06 8.09
N ARG A 171 -2.42 -19.31 8.11
CA ARG A 171 -2.01 -18.41 7.03
C ARG A 171 -0.69 -18.87 6.45
N ILE A 172 -0.62 -19.07 5.14
CA ILE A 172 0.62 -19.44 4.46
C ILE A 172 0.99 -18.39 3.41
N HIS A 173 2.28 -18.12 3.27
CA HIS A 173 2.82 -17.36 2.15
C HIS A 173 3.73 -18.24 1.29
N PHE A 174 3.36 -18.40 0.03
CA PHE A 174 4.14 -19.12 -0.97
C PHE A 174 4.95 -18.13 -1.81
N ALA A 175 6.28 -18.25 -1.76
CA ALA A 175 7.19 -17.37 -2.48
C ALA A 175 7.32 -17.71 -3.99
N SER A 176 6.88 -18.90 -4.40
CA SER A 176 6.97 -19.39 -5.79
C SER A 176 5.89 -20.44 -6.07
N LEU A 177 5.72 -20.77 -7.36
CA LEU A 177 4.87 -21.89 -7.79
C LEU A 177 5.39 -23.23 -7.24
N GLN A 178 6.70 -23.46 -7.31
CA GLN A 178 7.34 -24.67 -6.79
C GLN A 178 7.06 -24.88 -5.29
N ALA A 179 7.08 -23.82 -4.47
CA ALA A 179 6.76 -23.94 -3.04
C ALA A 179 5.29 -24.35 -2.80
N LEU A 180 4.38 -23.91 -3.67
CA LEU A 180 2.98 -24.32 -3.64
C LEU A 180 2.82 -25.78 -4.10
N GLU A 181 3.53 -26.19 -5.16
CA GLU A 181 3.55 -27.57 -5.63
C GLU A 181 4.09 -28.54 -4.59
N GLU A 182 5.23 -28.21 -3.96
CA GLU A 182 5.82 -29.01 -2.88
C GLU A 182 4.84 -29.17 -1.71
N TRP A 183 4.05 -28.14 -1.39
CA TRP A 183 2.98 -28.23 -0.40
C TRP A 183 1.85 -29.15 -0.86
N CYS A 184 1.39 -29.02 -2.11
CA CYS A 184 0.31 -29.85 -2.65
C CYS A 184 0.72 -31.32 -2.75
N HIS A 185 1.93 -31.62 -3.21
CA HIS A 185 2.46 -32.98 -3.30
C HIS A 185 2.79 -33.58 -1.92
N GLY A 186 3.36 -32.79 -1.02
CA GLY A 186 3.67 -33.24 0.35
C GLY A 186 2.43 -33.59 1.17
N ASN A 187 1.27 -33.05 0.79
CA ASN A 187 -0.01 -33.35 1.40
C ASN A 187 -0.89 -34.30 0.57
N ALA A 188 -0.41 -34.77 -0.60
CA ALA A 188 -1.15 -35.75 -1.38
C ALA A 188 -1.15 -37.10 -0.62
N PRO A 189 -2.28 -37.82 -0.55
CA PRO A 189 -2.29 -39.16 0.03
C PRO A 189 -1.32 -40.04 -0.76
N ALA A 190 -0.40 -40.71 -0.07
CA ALA A 190 0.56 -41.60 -0.72
C ALA A 190 -0.21 -42.68 -1.47
N GLU A 191 -0.22 -42.61 -2.80
CA GLU A 191 -0.77 -43.67 -3.65
C GLU A 191 0.09 -44.92 -3.40
N SER A 192 -0.54 -45.94 -2.83
CA SER A 192 0.09 -47.23 -2.53
C SER A 192 0.50 -47.92 -3.84
N SER A 193 1.70 -47.62 -4.32
CA SER A 193 2.34 -48.31 -5.43
C SER A 193 2.83 -49.68 -4.95
N GLU A 194 1.95 -50.67 -4.87
CA GLU A 194 2.30 -52.08 -4.62
C GLU A 194 2.14 -53.00 -5.84
N GLU A 195 1.73 -52.50 -7.02
CA GLU A 195 1.65 -53.35 -8.22
C GLU A 195 2.63 -52.89 -9.32
N GLY A 196 3.67 -53.70 -9.56
CA GLY A 196 4.33 -53.76 -10.86
C GLY A 196 5.85 -53.45 -10.93
N GLN A 197 6.68 -54.13 -10.13
CA GLN A 197 8.11 -54.30 -10.47
C GLN A 197 8.43 -55.77 -10.71
N ALA A 198 8.20 -56.25 -11.93
CA ALA A 198 8.92 -57.39 -12.49
C ALA A 198 8.94 -57.30 -14.04
N GLN A 199 10.13 -57.54 -14.60
CA GLN A 199 10.45 -57.73 -16.03
C GLN A 199 10.68 -56.45 -16.87
N ALA A 200 11.95 -56.05 -17.03
CA ALA A 200 12.73 -56.41 -18.22
C ALA A 200 14.06 -55.62 -18.26
N GLN A 201 15.18 -56.33 -18.06
CA GLN A 201 16.50 -55.93 -18.51
C GLN A 201 16.92 -56.90 -19.62
N GLN A 202 17.16 -56.40 -20.84
CA GLN A 202 18.20 -56.86 -21.78
C GLN A 202 18.23 -55.97 -23.05
N ALA A 203 19.19 -55.03 -23.07
CA ALA A 203 20.15 -54.56 -24.09
C ALA A 203 19.94 -54.81 -25.63
N PRO A 204 20.77 -54.23 -26.54
CA PRO A 204 21.01 -52.80 -26.84
C PRO A 204 21.13 -52.51 -28.37
N GLN A 205 21.45 -51.26 -28.73
CA GLN A 205 22.09 -50.81 -30.00
C GLN A 205 21.30 -50.82 -31.32
N LEU A 206 20.85 -49.64 -31.77
CA LEU A 206 20.92 -49.13 -33.15
C LEU A 206 20.48 -47.66 -33.17
N GLN A 207 20.92 -46.90 -34.17
CA GLN A 207 20.68 -45.45 -34.40
C GLN A 207 21.58 -44.45 -33.66
N GLN A 208 22.88 -44.49 -33.99
CA GLN A 208 23.64 -43.28 -34.27
C GLN A 208 23.97 -43.29 -35.77
N GLN A 209 23.05 -42.81 -36.60
CA GLN A 209 23.30 -42.59 -38.03
C GLN A 209 22.20 -41.71 -38.64
N GLU A 210 22.04 -40.46 -38.18
CA GLU A 210 21.20 -39.48 -38.90
C GLU A 210 21.53 -38.01 -38.59
N GLU A 211 22.77 -37.71 -38.18
CA GLU A 211 23.28 -36.33 -38.11
C GLU A 211 24.67 -36.27 -38.74
N GLN A 212 24.70 -36.33 -40.08
CA GLN A 212 25.88 -36.01 -40.88
C GLN A 212 25.49 -35.79 -42.36
N GLN A 213 24.56 -34.86 -42.61
CA GLN A 213 24.31 -34.38 -43.97
C GLN A 213 23.56 -33.04 -43.97
N GLU A 214 24.12 -31.99 -43.36
CA GLU A 214 23.75 -30.60 -43.67
C GLU A 214 24.77 -29.62 -43.08
N GLN A 215 25.97 -29.61 -43.65
CA GLN A 215 26.94 -28.53 -43.45
C GLN A 215 28.02 -28.61 -44.53
N GLU A 216 27.72 -28.09 -45.72
CA GLU A 216 28.72 -27.60 -46.67
C GLU A 216 28.02 -26.69 -47.67
N GLY A 217 28.30 -25.38 -47.59
CA GLY A 217 27.74 -24.40 -48.51
C GLY A 217 27.83 -22.95 -48.05
N GLU A 218 28.98 -22.51 -47.52
CA GLU A 218 29.25 -21.08 -47.36
C GLU A 218 29.96 -20.50 -48.60
N HIS A 219 29.47 -19.31 -48.95
CA HIS A 219 30.19 -18.17 -49.54
C HIS A 219 30.62 -18.24 -51.02
N GLN A 220 29.91 -17.44 -51.82
CA GLN A 220 30.57 -16.43 -52.65
C GLN A 220 29.74 -15.13 -52.74
N GLN A 221 30.44 -14.04 -52.45
CA GLN A 221 30.00 -12.66 -52.42
C GLN A 221 29.63 -12.14 -53.82
N GLY A 222 28.61 -11.29 -53.89
CA GLY A 222 28.24 -10.54 -55.08
C GLY A 222 27.63 -9.20 -54.70
N THR A 223 28.44 -8.15 -54.84
CA THR A 223 28.10 -6.72 -54.75
C THR A 223 27.07 -6.29 -55.79
N ALA A 224 26.04 -5.54 -55.40
CA ALA A 224 25.42 -4.50 -56.25
C ALA A 224 24.52 -3.57 -55.43
N THR A 225 24.92 -2.30 -55.42
CA THR A 225 24.12 -1.08 -55.22
C THR A 225 22.95 -0.99 -56.20
N CYS A 226 21.84 -0.35 -55.80
CA CYS A 226 21.02 0.59 -56.59
C CYS A 226 19.86 1.17 -55.76
N ASP A 227 19.97 2.46 -55.43
CA ASP A 227 19.01 3.57 -55.49
C ASP A 227 17.51 3.43 -55.16
N ASN A 228 17.09 4.27 -54.19
CA ASN A 228 16.03 5.28 -54.24
C ASN A 228 14.89 5.11 -55.28
N PHE A 229 13.63 5.16 -54.82
CA PHE A 229 12.61 6.06 -55.39
C PHE A 229 11.43 6.31 -54.43
N ASN A 230 11.07 7.59 -54.29
CA ASN A 230 9.89 8.16 -53.63
C ASN A 230 8.74 8.32 -54.64
N SER A 231 7.49 8.04 -54.24
CA SER A 231 6.25 8.82 -54.53
C SER A 231 5.04 8.02 -54.01
N ARG A 232 4.09 8.54 -53.20
CA ARG A 232 3.07 9.58 -53.43
C ARG A 232 2.18 9.33 -54.65
N ASP A 233 0.95 8.83 -54.45
CA ASP A 233 -0.31 9.60 -54.45
C ASP A 233 -1.56 8.75 -54.81
N GLU A 234 -2.62 9.01 -54.04
CA GLU A 234 -4.05 9.08 -54.35
C GLU A 234 -4.64 8.31 -55.56
N ARG A 235 -5.70 7.52 -55.32
CA ARG A 235 -7.09 7.92 -55.65
C ARG A 235 -8.16 6.90 -55.23
N ALA A 236 -9.19 7.48 -54.61
CA ALA A 236 -10.60 7.13 -54.51
C ALA A 236 -11.16 5.96 -55.32
N LEU A 237 -12.02 5.16 -54.68
CA LEU A 237 -13.29 4.69 -55.26
C LEU A 237 -14.38 4.62 -54.18
N GLN A 238 -15.45 5.37 -54.45
CA GLN A 238 -16.73 5.38 -53.75
C GLN A 238 -17.50 4.09 -54.03
N VAL A 239 -18.07 3.45 -53.00
CA VAL A 239 -19.29 2.64 -53.13
C VAL A 239 -20.10 2.72 -51.83
N GLU A 240 -21.28 3.31 -51.94
CA GLU A 240 -22.44 3.25 -51.04
C GLU A 240 -23.66 3.31 -51.99
N PRO A 241 -24.87 2.95 -51.57
CA PRO A 241 -25.27 1.78 -50.80
C PRO A 241 -26.40 1.03 -51.53
N ASP A 242 -26.80 -0.15 -51.03
CA ASP A 242 -28.17 -0.58 -51.25
C ASP A 242 -28.77 -1.28 -50.05
N ASN A 243 -30.03 -0.91 -49.87
CA ASN A 243 -30.90 -1.03 -48.73
C ASN A 243 -31.95 -2.09 -49.09
N ASN A 244 -32.19 -3.08 -48.24
CA ASN A 244 -33.55 -3.57 -47.98
C ASN A 244 -33.57 -4.69 -46.94
N GLY A 245 -34.45 -4.50 -45.96
CA GLY A 245 -34.63 -5.41 -44.84
C GLY A 245 -35.49 -6.62 -45.14
N ALA A 246 -35.54 -7.51 -44.16
CA ALA A 246 -36.69 -8.36 -43.94
C ALA A 246 -36.79 -8.72 -42.46
N ARG A 247 -37.98 -8.43 -41.92
CA ARG A 247 -38.53 -8.96 -40.68
C ARG A 247 -38.35 -10.49 -40.64
N CYS A 248 -37.99 -11.02 -39.48
CA CYS A 248 -38.31 -12.42 -39.16
C CYS A 248 -38.89 -12.54 -37.77
N ALA A 249 -39.94 -13.35 -37.75
CA ALA A 249 -40.93 -13.46 -36.71
C ALA A 249 -40.46 -14.33 -35.55
N ARG A 250 -41.06 -14.00 -34.41
CA ARG A 250 -41.09 -14.74 -33.16
C ARG A 250 -41.71 -16.12 -33.41
N ALA A 251 -40.91 -17.18 -33.25
CA ALA A 251 -41.39 -18.55 -33.22
C ALA A 251 -41.22 -19.11 -31.81
N GLU A 252 -42.35 -19.25 -31.11
CA GLU A 252 -42.48 -20.01 -29.88
C GLU A 252 -42.20 -21.48 -30.17
N THR A 253 -41.23 -22.06 -29.48
CA THR A 253 -41.06 -23.52 -29.40
C THR A 253 -41.33 -23.97 -27.97
N ARG A 254 -42.56 -24.47 -27.77
CA ARG A 254 -42.92 -25.37 -26.67
C ARG A 254 -42.10 -26.64 -26.83
N GLY A 255 -41.15 -26.86 -25.92
CA GLY A 255 -40.44 -28.12 -25.74
C GLY A 255 -41.05 -28.89 -24.57
N THR A 256 -41.57 -30.06 -24.89
CA THR A 256 -42.25 -31.05 -24.06
C THR A 256 -41.36 -31.61 -22.94
N SER A 257 -41.93 -31.65 -21.74
CA SER A 257 -41.48 -32.46 -20.60
C SER A 257 -41.64 -33.93 -20.93
N THR A 258 -40.53 -34.67 -20.97
CA THR A 258 -40.53 -36.13 -20.92
C THR A 258 -39.82 -36.57 -19.66
N ASP A 259 -40.61 -37.09 -18.73
CA ASP A 259 -40.19 -37.83 -17.55
C ASP A 259 -39.40 -39.07 -17.99
N ALA A 260 -38.17 -39.20 -17.50
CA ALA A 260 -37.43 -40.45 -17.50
C ALA A 260 -37.03 -40.75 -16.05
N SER A 261 -37.60 -41.84 -15.53
CA SER A 261 -37.31 -42.41 -14.22
C SER A 261 -35.83 -42.80 -14.12
N ASN A 262 -35.15 -42.24 -13.13
CA ASN A 262 -33.82 -42.68 -12.72
C ASN A 262 -33.93 -43.96 -11.88
N THR A 263 -33.46 -45.07 -12.46
CA THR A 263 -33.09 -46.29 -11.76
C THR A 263 -31.89 -46.03 -10.85
N LEU A 264 -32.10 -46.21 -9.54
CA LEU A 264 -31.06 -46.23 -8.51
C LEU A 264 -30.16 -47.46 -8.71
N THR A 265 -28.91 -47.23 -9.13
CA THR A 265 -27.82 -48.19 -8.97
C THR A 265 -27.01 -47.83 -7.74
N ASP A 266 -27.08 -48.67 -6.72
CA ASP A 266 -26.25 -48.64 -5.51
C ASP A 266 -24.77 -48.52 -5.89
N THR A 267 -24.19 -47.36 -5.59
CA THR A 267 -22.75 -47.13 -5.71
C THR A 267 -22.15 -47.44 -4.34
N ALA A 268 -21.42 -48.55 -4.24
CA ALA A 268 -20.69 -48.94 -3.06
C ALA A 268 -19.70 -47.84 -2.66
N GLN A 269 -19.96 -47.19 -1.52
CA GLN A 269 -19.01 -46.28 -0.86
C GLN A 269 -17.83 -47.11 -0.35
N SER A 270 -16.75 -47.16 -1.11
CA SER A 270 -15.47 -47.63 -0.59
C SER A 270 -14.95 -46.58 0.40
N ASN A 271 -15.03 -46.88 1.69
CA ASN A 271 -14.38 -46.09 2.74
C ASN A 271 -12.86 -46.24 2.64
N THR A 272 -12.24 -45.48 1.72
CA THR A 272 -10.80 -45.28 1.69
C THR A 272 -10.45 -44.26 2.77
N THR A 273 -9.69 -44.69 3.77
CA THR A 273 -9.14 -43.83 4.83
C THR A 273 -8.09 -42.89 4.25
N HIS A 274 -8.53 -41.74 3.72
CA HIS A 274 -7.64 -40.68 3.26
C HIS A 274 -7.00 -39.98 4.45
N GLY A 275 -5.66 -39.89 4.46
CA GLY A 275 -4.93 -39.09 5.45
C GLY A 275 -5.42 -37.64 5.43
N ALA A 276 -5.56 -37.03 6.62
CA ALA A 276 -6.08 -35.68 6.76
C ALA A 276 -5.13 -34.66 6.11
N VAL A 277 -5.52 -34.13 4.95
CA VAL A 277 -4.81 -33.07 4.21
C VAL A 277 -4.89 -31.77 5.01
N VAL A 278 -3.75 -31.21 5.39
CA VAL A 278 -3.69 -29.93 6.10
C VAL A 278 -3.94 -28.80 5.10
N ARG A 279 -5.05 -28.08 5.27
CA ARG A 279 -5.46 -26.96 4.39
C ARG A 279 -5.31 -25.62 5.11
N PRO A 280 -4.69 -24.61 4.50
CA PRO A 280 -4.65 -23.28 5.10
C PRO A 280 -6.02 -22.60 5.02
N ALA A 281 -6.35 -21.79 6.04
CA ALA A 281 -7.53 -20.92 6.02
C ALA A 281 -7.39 -19.78 5.01
N GLU A 282 -6.17 -19.27 4.86
CA GLU A 282 -5.82 -18.16 3.97
C GLU A 282 -4.42 -18.37 3.39
N PHE A 283 -4.23 -18.07 2.11
CA PHE A 283 -2.91 -18.13 1.48
C PHE A 283 -2.58 -16.87 0.69
N ASN A 284 -1.30 -16.52 0.68
CA ASN A 284 -0.70 -15.49 -0.15
C ASN A 284 0.28 -16.14 -1.11
N LEU A 285 0.40 -15.63 -2.32
CA LEU A 285 1.23 -16.24 -3.35
C LEU A 285 1.90 -15.19 -4.24
N CYS A 286 3.18 -15.40 -4.56
CA CYS A 286 3.86 -14.75 -5.66
C CYS A 286 4.27 -15.80 -6.69
N VAL A 287 3.74 -15.71 -7.91
CA VAL A 287 3.98 -16.69 -8.98
C VAL A 287 4.39 -16.00 -10.27
N ARG A 288 5.30 -16.64 -11.00
CA ARG A 288 5.67 -16.28 -12.37
C ARG A 288 5.16 -17.41 -13.26
N VAL A 289 4.48 -17.04 -14.34
CA VAL A 289 3.88 -17.96 -15.31
C VAL A 289 4.46 -17.63 -16.67
N ALA A 290 5.32 -18.49 -17.18
CA ALA A 290 6.00 -18.35 -18.46
C ALA A 290 5.30 -19.13 -19.57
N THR A 291 4.68 -20.27 -19.27
CA THR A 291 4.06 -21.13 -20.29
C THR A 291 2.60 -21.41 -19.98
N LYS A 292 1.91 -22.01 -20.95
CA LYS A 292 0.54 -22.50 -20.78
C LYS A 292 0.49 -23.59 -19.70
N GLU A 293 1.45 -24.50 -19.70
CA GLU A 293 1.54 -25.62 -18.76
C GLU A 293 1.70 -25.11 -17.33
N GLU A 294 2.55 -24.10 -17.10
CA GLU A 294 2.69 -23.46 -15.78
C GLU A 294 1.39 -22.77 -15.33
N ALA A 295 0.60 -22.21 -16.27
CA ALA A 295 -0.69 -21.60 -15.94
C ALA A 295 -1.72 -22.65 -15.51
N GLU A 296 -1.76 -23.80 -16.19
CA GLU A 296 -2.61 -24.94 -15.86
C GLU A 296 -2.17 -25.59 -14.54
N GLN A 297 -0.87 -25.76 -14.33
CA GLN A 297 -0.28 -26.28 -13.09
C GLN A 297 -0.58 -25.35 -11.91
N PHE A 298 -0.46 -24.04 -12.10
CA PHE A 298 -0.86 -23.05 -11.11
C PHE A 298 -2.35 -23.17 -10.75
N ALA A 299 -3.23 -23.25 -11.75
CA ALA A 299 -4.66 -23.44 -11.50
C ALA A 299 -4.96 -24.74 -10.73
N ALA A 300 -4.28 -25.84 -11.09
CA ALA A 300 -4.40 -27.13 -10.43
C ALA A 300 -3.91 -27.08 -8.97
N CYS A 301 -2.77 -26.43 -8.70
CA CYS A 301 -2.25 -26.29 -7.36
C CYS A 301 -3.14 -25.45 -6.45
N VAL A 302 -3.72 -24.36 -6.97
CA VAL A 302 -4.70 -23.57 -6.20
C VAL A 302 -5.96 -24.39 -5.95
N ALA A 303 -6.38 -25.26 -6.88
CA ALA A 303 -7.48 -26.21 -6.67
C ALA A 303 -7.20 -27.24 -5.58
N ALA A 304 -5.96 -27.71 -5.50
CA ALA A 304 -5.55 -28.67 -4.48
C ALA A 304 -5.56 -28.11 -3.05
N LEU A 305 -5.52 -26.78 -2.85
CA LEU A 305 -5.66 -26.15 -1.53
C LEU A 305 -7.05 -26.36 -0.91
N GLY A 306 -8.05 -26.70 -1.73
CA GLY A 306 -9.43 -26.96 -1.32
C GLY A 306 -10.34 -25.74 -1.34
N GLU A 307 -11.64 -25.97 -1.46
CA GLU A 307 -12.67 -24.92 -1.65
C GLU A 307 -12.76 -23.92 -0.49
N ASP A 308 -12.36 -24.32 0.72
CA ASP A 308 -12.43 -23.49 1.92
C ASP A 308 -11.25 -22.52 2.06
N ALA A 309 -10.16 -22.72 1.30
CA ALA A 309 -8.99 -21.87 1.38
C ALA A 309 -9.28 -20.49 0.76
N ARG A 310 -9.04 -19.42 1.52
CA ARG A 310 -9.22 -18.04 1.05
C ARG A 310 -7.95 -17.49 0.42
N GLY A 311 -8.10 -16.84 -0.74
CA GLY A 311 -6.99 -16.10 -1.33
C GLY A 311 -6.83 -14.75 -0.64
N GLY A 312 -5.70 -14.53 0.05
CA GLY A 312 -5.33 -13.23 0.58
C GLY A 312 -4.88 -12.31 -0.56
N THR A 313 -3.57 -12.17 -0.72
CA THR A 313 -2.92 -11.43 -1.81
C THR A 313 -2.22 -12.37 -2.77
N LEU A 314 -2.60 -12.33 -4.04
CA LEU A 314 -1.96 -13.09 -5.12
C LEU A 314 -1.28 -12.14 -6.10
N ASN A 315 0.03 -12.32 -6.29
CA ASN A 315 0.82 -11.60 -7.30
C ASN A 315 1.20 -12.57 -8.41
N VAL A 316 0.61 -12.41 -9.60
CA VAL A 316 0.83 -13.26 -10.76
C VAL A 316 1.56 -12.47 -11.84
N VAL A 317 2.74 -12.92 -12.25
CA VAL A 317 3.53 -12.31 -13.33
C VAL A 317 3.50 -13.22 -14.55
N VAL A 318 2.85 -12.80 -15.63
CA VAL A 318 2.76 -13.54 -16.88
C VAL A 318 3.85 -13.04 -17.84
N LEU A 319 4.76 -13.94 -18.22
CA LEU A 319 5.95 -13.61 -19.01
C LEU A 319 5.77 -13.81 -20.52
N GLN A 320 4.87 -14.70 -20.94
CA GLN A 320 4.53 -14.95 -22.34
C GLN A 320 3.00 -15.01 -22.53
N PRO A 321 2.47 -14.94 -23.75
CA PRO A 321 1.05 -15.07 -23.99
C PRO A 321 0.50 -16.38 -23.41
N VAL A 322 -0.61 -16.29 -22.67
CA VAL A 322 -1.30 -17.46 -22.10
C VAL A 322 -2.77 -17.47 -22.54
N PRO A 323 -3.29 -18.63 -22.99
CA PRO A 323 -4.66 -18.70 -23.49
C PRO A 323 -5.70 -18.55 -22.37
N ALA A 324 -5.36 -18.98 -21.15
CA ALA A 324 -6.25 -18.84 -20.02
C ALA A 324 -5.48 -18.77 -18.70
N LEU A 325 -5.91 -17.86 -17.82
CA LEU A 325 -5.52 -17.83 -16.41
C LEU A 325 -6.81 -17.99 -15.59
N VAL A 326 -6.98 -19.18 -15.01
CA VAL A 326 -8.23 -19.60 -14.36
C VAL A 326 -7.97 -19.88 -12.88
N LEU A 327 -8.61 -19.13 -11.98
CA LEU A 327 -8.57 -19.37 -10.53
C LEU A 327 -10.00 -19.63 -10.03
N GLN A 328 -10.43 -20.89 -10.15
CA GLN A 328 -11.76 -21.35 -9.78
C GLN A 328 -11.85 -21.86 -8.33
N CYS A 329 -10.77 -21.80 -7.57
CA CYS A 329 -10.54 -22.78 -6.52
C CYS A 329 -10.40 -22.21 -5.10
N ALA A 330 -10.58 -20.91 -4.92
CA ALA A 330 -10.60 -20.27 -3.62
C ALA A 330 -11.91 -19.50 -3.44
N GLN A 331 -12.59 -19.71 -2.32
CA GLN A 331 -13.62 -18.77 -1.89
C GLN A 331 -12.93 -17.41 -1.65
N ARG A 332 -13.46 -16.37 -2.30
CA ARG A 332 -13.12 -14.95 -2.04
C ARG A 332 -11.62 -14.65 -2.03
N ILE A 333 -11.09 -14.34 -3.21
CA ILE A 333 -9.79 -13.70 -3.32
C ILE A 333 -9.93 -12.23 -2.92
N HIS A 334 -9.22 -11.80 -1.88
CA HIS A 334 -9.27 -10.42 -1.42
C HIS A 334 -8.59 -9.47 -2.42
N HIS A 335 -7.36 -9.78 -2.83
CA HIS A 335 -6.62 -8.95 -3.77
C HIS A 335 -5.78 -9.80 -4.72
N ILE A 336 -5.91 -9.53 -6.02
CA ILE A 336 -5.06 -10.13 -7.05
C ILE A 336 -4.40 -9.04 -7.89
N SER A 337 -3.08 -9.14 -8.01
CA SER A 337 -2.26 -8.31 -8.89
C SER A 337 -1.72 -9.16 -10.03
N VAL A 338 -2.18 -8.92 -11.25
CA VAL A 338 -1.71 -9.57 -12.47
C VAL A 338 -0.80 -8.61 -13.24
N SER A 339 0.41 -9.03 -13.56
CA SER A 339 1.32 -8.28 -14.43
C SER A 339 1.63 -9.11 -15.66
N SER A 340 1.03 -8.77 -16.80
CA SER A 340 1.19 -9.46 -18.08
C SER A 340 1.95 -8.61 -19.10
N ARG A 341 2.96 -7.85 -18.66
CA ARG A 341 3.77 -7.00 -19.54
C ARG A 341 4.51 -7.78 -20.64
N GLY A 342 4.74 -9.08 -20.44
CA GLY A 342 5.43 -9.96 -21.40
C GLY A 342 4.50 -10.71 -22.37
N GLY A 343 3.18 -10.70 -22.14
CA GLY A 343 2.25 -11.49 -22.96
C GLY A 343 0.79 -11.15 -22.75
N THR A 344 -0.05 -11.43 -23.75
CA THR A 344 -1.50 -11.27 -23.63
C THR A 344 -2.10 -12.39 -22.81
N ILE A 345 -3.27 -12.13 -22.20
CA ILE A 345 -4.09 -13.16 -21.56
C ILE A 345 -5.40 -13.20 -22.34
N ASP A 346 -5.73 -14.32 -22.96
CA ASP A 346 -6.94 -14.43 -23.80
C ASP A 346 -8.20 -14.72 -22.99
N ARG A 347 -8.05 -15.30 -21.79
CA ARG A 347 -9.15 -15.56 -20.86
C ARG A 347 -8.70 -15.41 -19.41
N LEU A 348 -9.37 -14.54 -18.66
CA LEU A 348 -9.13 -14.31 -17.24
C LEU A 348 -10.39 -14.65 -16.44
N ALA A 349 -10.35 -15.75 -15.69
CA ALA A 349 -11.51 -16.26 -14.97
C ALA A 349 -11.22 -16.39 -13.47
N PHE A 350 -12.07 -15.77 -12.66
CA PHE A 350 -12.03 -15.85 -11.20
C PHE A 350 -13.45 -16.07 -10.67
N ASN A 351 -13.60 -16.74 -9.52
CA ASN A 351 -14.91 -16.94 -8.90
C ASN A 351 -15.42 -15.68 -8.18
N GLU A 352 -14.73 -15.27 -7.12
CA GLU A 352 -15.06 -14.09 -6.32
C GLU A 352 -13.77 -13.32 -6.01
N VAL A 353 -13.53 -12.21 -6.71
CA VAL A 353 -12.41 -11.30 -6.44
C VAL A 353 -12.97 -9.99 -5.91
N HIS A 354 -12.44 -9.50 -4.79
CA HIS A 354 -12.79 -8.16 -4.31
C HIS A 354 -12.06 -7.08 -5.11
N TYR A 355 -10.74 -7.19 -5.22
CA TYR A 355 -9.91 -6.22 -5.93
C TYR A 355 -8.98 -6.87 -6.96
N LEU A 356 -8.98 -6.37 -8.19
CA LEU A 356 -8.07 -6.78 -9.27
C LEU A 356 -7.19 -5.60 -9.69
N ALA A 357 -5.88 -5.72 -9.59
CA ALA A 357 -4.93 -4.84 -10.22
C ALA A 357 -4.29 -5.55 -11.43
N TRP A 358 -4.42 -5.02 -12.64
CA TRP A 358 -3.87 -5.61 -13.84
C TRP A 358 -2.98 -4.61 -14.59
N SER A 359 -1.68 -4.90 -14.65
CA SER A 359 -0.73 -4.27 -15.57
C SER A 359 -0.62 -5.13 -16.83
N MET A 360 -1.30 -4.71 -17.89
CA MET A 360 -1.45 -5.46 -19.14
C MET A 360 -0.24 -5.33 -20.06
N SER A 361 -0.17 -6.21 -21.07
CA SER A 361 0.69 -6.00 -22.23
C SER A 361 0.21 -4.76 -23.00
N ARG A 362 1.15 -4.05 -23.66
CA ARG A 362 0.82 -2.93 -24.55
C ARG A 362 -0.13 -3.33 -25.70
N THR A 363 -0.06 -4.60 -26.10
CA THR A 363 -0.86 -5.20 -27.18
C THR A 363 -2.16 -5.84 -26.72
N GLN A 364 -2.52 -5.74 -25.43
CA GLN A 364 -3.77 -6.32 -24.92
C GLN A 364 -4.97 -5.47 -25.38
N ALA A 365 -5.65 -5.89 -26.45
CA ALA A 365 -6.77 -5.14 -27.02
C ALA A 365 -8.12 -5.34 -26.30
N THR A 366 -8.28 -6.46 -25.57
CA THR A 366 -9.55 -6.84 -24.93
C THR A 366 -9.37 -7.10 -23.43
N LEU A 367 -10.47 -7.00 -22.67
CA LEU A 367 -10.54 -7.44 -21.27
C LEU A 367 -11.35 -8.73 -21.15
N PRO A 368 -10.74 -9.91 -21.30
CA PRO A 368 -11.45 -11.18 -21.27
C PRO A 368 -11.73 -11.65 -19.84
N ILE A 369 -12.28 -10.75 -19.03
CA ILE A 369 -12.64 -11.00 -17.64
C ILE A 369 -14.03 -11.64 -17.63
N GLN A 370 -14.14 -12.88 -17.18
CA GLN A 370 -15.44 -13.58 -17.18
C GLN A 370 -16.42 -12.99 -16.15
N ARG A 371 -15.90 -12.53 -15.00
CA ARG A 371 -16.66 -11.90 -13.93
C ARG A 371 -15.85 -10.74 -13.35
N PRO A 372 -16.34 -9.49 -13.45
CA PRO A 372 -15.60 -8.36 -12.90
C PRO A 372 -15.48 -8.46 -11.37
N PRO A 373 -14.44 -7.84 -10.78
CA PRO A 373 -14.27 -7.81 -9.33
C PRO A 373 -15.43 -7.06 -8.68
N ARG A 374 -15.87 -7.52 -7.50
CA ARG A 374 -17.05 -6.96 -6.82
C ARG A 374 -16.81 -5.56 -6.26
N ARG A 375 -15.58 -5.22 -5.86
CA ARG A 375 -15.28 -3.94 -5.18
C ARG A 375 -14.46 -3.00 -6.03
N GLY A 376 -13.42 -3.47 -6.69
CA GLY A 376 -12.65 -2.55 -7.50
C GLY A 376 -11.66 -3.17 -8.46
N ILE A 377 -11.31 -2.37 -9.45
CA ILE A 377 -10.37 -2.73 -10.49
C ILE A 377 -9.38 -1.59 -10.77
N LYS A 378 -8.11 -1.93 -10.93
CA LYS A 378 -7.06 -1.05 -11.43
C LYS A 378 -6.50 -1.63 -12.71
N LEU A 379 -6.65 -0.95 -13.83
CA LEU A 379 -6.12 -1.36 -15.12
C LEU A 379 -4.99 -0.42 -15.54
N SER A 380 -3.92 -0.97 -16.10
CA SER A 380 -2.80 -0.15 -16.59
C SER A 380 -2.05 -0.73 -17.78
N GLY A 381 -1.55 0.15 -18.65
CA GLY A 381 -0.43 -0.15 -19.57
C GLY A 381 -0.77 -0.77 -20.93
N SER A 382 -2.04 -0.82 -21.34
CA SER A 382 -2.43 -1.22 -22.70
C SER A 382 -2.61 -0.01 -23.61
N GLU A 383 -2.00 -0.04 -24.79
CA GLU A 383 -2.16 0.99 -25.82
C GLU A 383 -3.36 0.68 -26.75
N GLN A 384 -3.84 -0.57 -26.78
CA GLN A 384 -4.87 -1.04 -27.70
C GLN A 384 -6.23 -1.30 -27.04
N LEU A 385 -6.31 -1.27 -25.72
CA LEU A 385 -7.57 -1.50 -25.02
C LEU A 385 -8.53 -0.33 -25.26
N ALA A 386 -9.65 -0.60 -25.92
CA ALA A 386 -10.70 0.39 -26.18
C ALA A 386 -12.01 0.05 -25.45
N ASP A 387 -12.41 -1.23 -25.45
CA ASP A 387 -13.66 -1.67 -24.83
C ASP A 387 -13.47 -1.99 -23.34
N ILE A 388 -14.17 -1.23 -22.49
CA ILE A 388 -14.22 -1.43 -21.04
C ILE A 388 -15.62 -1.81 -20.54
N SER A 389 -16.49 -2.31 -21.41
CA SER A 389 -17.87 -2.72 -21.10
C SER A 389 -17.97 -3.71 -19.94
N VAL A 390 -16.98 -4.61 -19.81
CA VAL A 390 -16.90 -5.59 -18.71
C VAL A 390 -16.79 -4.95 -17.32
N LEU A 391 -16.45 -3.65 -17.24
CA LEU A 391 -16.36 -2.91 -15.97
C LEU A 391 -17.70 -2.34 -15.50
N ALA A 392 -18.79 -2.57 -16.25
CA ALA A 392 -20.12 -2.14 -15.86
C ALA A 392 -20.51 -2.66 -14.48
N GLY A 393 -20.92 -1.75 -13.58
CA GLY A 393 -21.33 -2.06 -12.21
C GLY A 393 -20.18 -2.19 -11.21
N VAL A 394 -18.91 -2.04 -11.61
CA VAL A 394 -17.77 -2.04 -10.67
C VAL A 394 -17.73 -0.69 -9.93
N PRO A 395 -17.79 -0.66 -8.58
CA PRO A 395 -17.95 0.59 -7.84
C PRO A 395 -16.66 1.43 -7.74
N HIS A 396 -15.48 0.81 -7.83
CA HIS A 396 -14.19 1.51 -7.78
C HIS A 396 -13.33 1.15 -8.98
N VAL A 397 -13.09 2.12 -9.88
CA VAL A 397 -12.34 1.89 -11.11
C VAL A 397 -11.17 2.85 -11.20
N THR A 398 -9.98 2.33 -11.45
CA THR A 398 -8.77 3.11 -11.77
C THR A 398 -8.25 2.69 -13.14
N LEU A 399 -8.13 3.63 -14.06
CA LEU A 399 -7.61 3.43 -15.41
C LEU A 399 -6.34 4.26 -15.59
N TRP A 400 -5.23 3.63 -16.02
CA TRP A 400 -3.95 4.31 -16.18
C TRP A 400 -3.24 3.95 -17.49
N SER A 401 -2.87 4.95 -18.29
CA SER A 401 -2.09 4.78 -19.52
C SER A 401 -2.83 3.85 -20.49
N LEU A 402 -4.09 4.22 -20.74
CA LEU A 402 -5.02 3.55 -21.64
C LEU A 402 -5.50 4.56 -22.71
N PRO A 403 -4.62 4.96 -23.63
CA PRO A 403 -4.89 6.05 -24.58
C PRO A 403 -6.01 5.73 -25.59
N SER A 404 -6.41 4.47 -25.75
CA SER A 404 -7.47 4.06 -26.69
C SER A 404 -8.86 3.95 -26.03
N VAL A 405 -8.97 4.14 -24.71
CA VAL A 405 -10.27 4.14 -24.02
C VAL A 405 -10.91 5.52 -24.15
N GLU A 406 -11.92 5.60 -25.02
CA GLU A 406 -12.67 6.84 -25.27
C GLU A 406 -14.04 6.82 -24.57
N ASP A 407 -14.74 5.68 -24.59
CA ASP A 407 -16.08 5.54 -24.01
C ASP A 407 -16.05 5.19 -22.51
N LEU A 408 -16.60 6.09 -21.70
CA LEU A 408 -16.73 5.93 -20.24
C LEU A 408 -18.13 5.53 -19.80
N SER A 409 -19.06 5.28 -20.73
CA SER A 409 -20.44 4.89 -20.43
C SER A 409 -20.57 3.64 -19.54
N PRO A 410 -19.67 2.63 -19.59
CA PRO A 410 -19.71 1.51 -18.65
C PRO A 410 -19.49 1.92 -17.19
N LEU A 411 -18.85 3.06 -16.94
CA LEU A 411 -18.48 3.53 -15.60
C LEU A 411 -19.51 4.49 -14.98
N ARG A 412 -20.65 4.72 -15.64
CA ARG A 412 -21.67 5.71 -15.22
C ARG A 412 -22.21 5.50 -13.80
N ASP A 413 -22.25 4.25 -13.35
CA ASP A 413 -22.80 3.82 -12.06
C ASP A 413 -21.69 3.57 -11.01
N ALA A 414 -20.42 3.84 -11.36
CA ALA A 414 -19.30 3.71 -10.44
C ALA A 414 -19.36 4.77 -9.33
N THR A 415 -18.95 4.41 -8.12
CA THR A 415 -18.90 5.34 -6.98
C THR A 415 -17.60 6.16 -6.98
N SER A 416 -16.48 5.54 -7.38
CA SER A 416 -15.16 6.17 -7.44
C SER A 416 -14.45 5.83 -8.74
N VAL A 417 -14.05 6.84 -9.50
CA VAL A 417 -13.33 6.69 -10.77
C VAL A 417 -12.05 7.53 -10.74
N ALA A 418 -10.93 6.90 -11.05
CA ALA A 418 -9.64 7.56 -11.25
C ALA A 418 -9.13 7.28 -12.66
N LEU A 419 -8.85 8.34 -13.42
CA LEU A 419 -8.38 8.29 -14.80
C LEU A 419 -7.01 8.96 -14.85
N GLN A 420 -5.99 8.28 -15.38
CA GLN A 420 -4.67 8.85 -15.60
C GLN A 420 -4.15 8.52 -16.99
N ALA A 421 -3.87 9.54 -17.82
CA ALA A 421 -3.39 9.34 -19.19
C ALA A 421 -4.29 8.38 -20.00
N VAL A 422 -5.59 8.68 -20.03
CA VAL A 422 -6.64 7.95 -20.75
C VAL A 422 -7.14 8.82 -21.90
N GLY A 423 -7.48 8.22 -23.05
CA GLY A 423 -7.90 8.90 -24.27
C GLY A 423 -9.33 9.47 -24.27
N VAL A 424 -9.86 9.81 -23.10
CA VAL A 424 -11.26 10.20 -22.97
C VAL A 424 -11.49 11.57 -23.58
N THR A 425 -12.55 11.70 -24.38
CA THR A 425 -12.96 12.96 -25.00
C THR A 425 -14.15 13.60 -24.29
N ASP A 426 -14.97 12.82 -23.59
CA ASP A 426 -16.15 13.27 -22.85
C ASP A 426 -16.20 12.70 -21.41
N LEU A 427 -16.54 13.55 -20.43
CA LEU A 427 -16.74 13.16 -19.03
C LEU A 427 -18.22 13.11 -18.62
N ALA A 428 -19.16 13.46 -19.51
CA ALA A 428 -20.58 13.43 -19.21
C ALA A 428 -21.09 12.08 -18.67
N PRO A 429 -20.59 10.90 -19.14
CA PRO A 429 -20.99 9.62 -18.56
C PRO A 429 -20.69 9.50 -17.06
N LEU A 430 -19.68 10.22 -16.57
CA LEU A 430 -19.26 10.20 -15.16
C LEU A 430 -19.95 11.26 -14.30
N ALA A 431 -20.98 11.96 -14.82
CA ALA A 431 -21.63 13.07 -14.11
C ALA A 431 -22.18 12.70 -12.72
N ARG A 432 -22.49 11.42 -12.47
CA ARG A 432 -23.04 10.92 -11.20
C ARG A 432 -22.00 10.31 -10.25
N VAL A 433 -20.75 10.18 -10.67
CA VAL A 433 -19.69 9.56 -9.87
C VAL A 433 -19.38 10.43 -8.65
N THR A 434 -19.34 9.84 -7.46
CA THR A 434 -19.16 10.60 -6.19
C THR A 434 -17.72 11.04 -5.94
N LYS A 435 -16.74 10.28 -6.42
CA LYS A 435 -15.31 10.57 -6.32
C LYS A 435 -14.67 10.44 -7.69
N LEU A 436 -14.19 11.55 -8.24
CA LEU A 436 -13.64 11.59 -9.59
C LEU A 436 -12.25 12.24 -9.55
N ASP A 437 -11.24 11.52 -10.05
CA ASP A 437 -9.86 11.99 -10.18
C ASP A 437 -9.44 11.85 -11.66
N VAL A 438 -9.14 12.95 -12.35
CA VAL A 438 -8.80 12.96 -13.77
C VAL A 438 -7.44 13.61 -13.99
N ARG A 439 -6.43 12.82 -14.35
CA ARG A 439 -5.05 13.28 -14.52
C ARG A 439 -4.56 13.01 -15.94
N GLN A 440 -3.79 13.95 -16.50
CA GLN A 440 -3.10 13.78 -17.79
C GLN A 440 -4.04 13.39 -18.95
N ALA A 441 -5.30 13.84 -18.93
CA ALA A 441 -6.28 13.60 -20.00
C ALA A 441 -6.14 14.68 -21.08
N GLN A 442 -5.25 14.45 -22.04
CA GLN A 442 -4.88 15.45 -23.06
C GLN A 442 -5.91 15.59 -24.18
N GLN A 443 -6.71 14.55 -24.44
CA GLN A 443 -7.70 14.49 -25.52
C GLN A 443 -9.10 14.98 -25.11
N LEU A 444 -9.28 15.38 -23.85
CA LEU A 444 -10.59 15.73 -23.32
C LEU A 444 -11.12 17.03 -23.95
N VAL A 445 -12.18 16.97 -24.75
CA VAL A 445 -12.79 18.12 -25.43
C VAL A 445 -14.15 18.39 -24.80
N LEU A 446 -14.34 19.56 -24.19
CA LEU A 446 -15.69 19.93 -23.74
C LEU A 446 -16.61 20.12 -24.95
N SER A 447 -17.86 19.68 -24.78
CA SER A 447 -18.95 19.99 -25.73
C SER A 447 -18.98 21.48 -26.09
N GLU A 448 -19.49 21.81 -27.28
CA GLU A 448 -19.55 23.18 -27.80
C GLU A 448 -20.18 24.20 -26.83
N THR A 449 -21.00 23.73 -25.90
CA THR A 449 -21.62 24.54 -24.84
C THR A 449 -20.59 25.19 -23.90
N GLY A 450 -19.36 24.68 -23.84
CA GLY A 450 -18.29 25.20 -23.00
C GLY A 450 -18.53 25.04 -21.50
N GLN A 451 -19.52 24.23 -21.08
CA GLN A 451 -19.82 23.99 -19.67
C GLN A 451 -19.85 22.48 -19.36
N LEU A 452 -19.09 22.05 -18.35
CA LEU A 452 -19.10 20.68 -17.82
C LEU A 452 -19.73 20.66 -16.44
N THR A 453 -20.77 19.83 -16.25
CA THR A 453 -21.41 19.64 -14.94
C THR A 453 -21.13 18.25 -14.38
N LEU A 454 -20.58 18.19 -13.17
CA LEU A 454 -20.27 16.94 -12.48
C LEU A 454 -20.76 17.00 -11.01
N HIS A 455 -21.40 15.94 -10.54
CA HIS A 455 -21.98 15.87 -9.19
C HIS A 455 -21.06 15.18 -8.17
N ALA A 456 -19.76 15.15 -8.42
CA ALA A 456 -18.78 14.56 -7.51
C ALA A 456 -18.68 15.34 -6.20
N HIS A 457 -18.58 14.62 -5.07
CA HIS A 457 -18.30 15.19 -3.75
C HIS A 457 -16.80 15.47 -3.56
N THR A 458 -15.97 14.64 -4.17
CA THR A 458 -14.51 14.82 -4.26
C THR A 458 -14.13 14.83 -5.72
N PHE A 459 -13.59 15.95 -6.17
CA PHE A 459 -13.19 16.14 -7.56
C PHE A 459 -11.72 16.57 -7.60
N ALA A 460 -10.92 15.83 -8.34
CA ALA A 460 -9.53 16.17 -8.61
C ALA A 460 -9.30 16.15 -10.12
N MET A 461 -8.55 17.14 -10.61
CA MET A 461 -8.19 17.26 -12.00
C MET A 461 -6.79 17.84 -12.13
N ALA A 462 -5.91 17.16 -12.86
CA ALA A 462 -4.52 17.57 -13.01
C ALA A 462 -4.02 17.41 -14.45
N VAL A 463 -3.33 18.42 -14.99
CA VAL A 463 -2.69 18.37 -16.32
C VAL A 463 -3.70 18.02 -17.42
N VAL A 464 -4.75 18.84 -17.52
CA VAL A 464 -5.82 18.69 -18.52
C VAL A 464 -5.87 19.95 -19.38
N SER A 465 -5.52 19.81 -20.65
CA SER A 465 -5.36 20.94 -21.59
C SER A 465 -6.59 21.19 -22.48
N GLY A 466 -7.40 20.16 -22.73
CA GLY A 466 -8.50 20.26 -23.69
C GLY A 466 -9.81 20.82 -23.12
N ILE A 467 -9.97 20.87 -21.78
CA ILE A 467 -11.13 21.49 -21.16
C ILE A 467 -11.10 23.00 -21.37
N ARG A 468 -12.12 23.56 -22.01
CA ARG A 468 -12.28 25.01 -22.21
C ARG A 468 -13.63 25.48 -21.71
N GLY A 469 -13.63 26.45 -20.79
CA GLY A 469 -14.86 27.10 -20.33
C GLY A 469 -15.16 26.89 -18.84
N ALA A 470 -16.43 26.68 -18.52
CA ALA A 470 -16.96 26.64 -17.16
C ALA A 470 -17.06 25.21 -16.61
N LEU A 471 -16.57 25.01 -15.38
CA LEU A 471 -16.70 23.78 -14.62
C LEU A 471 -17.73 23.97 -13.48
N HIS A 472 -18.80 23.20 -13.51
CA HIS A 472 -19.91 23.26 -12.55
C HIS A 472 -19.93 22.03 -11.64
N LEU A 473 -19.61 22.22 -10.36
CA LEU A 473 -19.47 21.18 -9.35
C LEU A 473 -20.44 21.40 -8.17
N PRO A 474 -21.76 21.28 -8.36
CA PRO A 474 -22.76 21.72 -7.39
C PRO A 474 -22.76 20.95 -6.06
N GLN A 475 -22.17 19.75 -6.02
CA GLN A 475 -22.11 18.88 -4.83
C GLN A 475 -20.69 18.73 -4.24
N ALA A 476 -19.68 19.34 -4.87
CA ALA A 476 -18.30 19.15 -4.45
C ALA A 476 -18.04 19.77 -3.08
N GLN A 477 -17.39 18.98 -2.22
CA GLN A 477 -16.86 19.41 -0.92
C GLN A 477 -15.34 19.56 -0.98
N SER A 478 -14.67 18.80 -1.83
CA SER A 478 -13.22 18.91 -2.05
C SER A 478 -12.97 19.04 -3.55
N ILE A 479 -12.30 20.11 -3.94
CA ILE A 479 -11.95 20.41 -5.33
C ILE A 479 -10.43 20.59 -5.42
N GLU A 480 -9.79 19.84 -6.31
CA GLU A 480 -8.37 19.96 -6.63
C GLU A 480 -8.22 20.19 -8.13
N LEU A 481 -7.70 21.34 -8.54
CA LEU A 481 -7.37 21.68 -9.92
C LEU A 481 -5.88 22.00 -10.00
N SER A 482 -5.13 21.27 -10.82
CA SER A 482 -3.73 21.54 -11.11
C SER A 482 -3.49 21.60 -12.61
N ASP A 483 -2.77 22.60 -13.12
CA ASP A 483 -2.41 22.69 -14.54
C ASP A 483 -3.61 22.59 -15.50
N CYS A 484 -4.75 23.14 -15.08
CA CYS A 484 -5.99 23.16 -15.86
C CYS A 484 -6.12 24.50 -16.59
N TYR A 485 -5.25 24.74 -17.57
CA TYR A 485 -5.10 26.05 -18.22
C TYR A 485 -6.32 26.55 -19.00
N GLY A 486 -7.24 25.66 -19.39
CA GLY A 486 -8.42 26.04 -20.19
C GLY A 486 -9.69 26.32 -19.36
N VAL A 487 -9.71 25.99 -18.07
CA VAL A 487 -10.82 26.29 -17.16
C VAL A 487 -10.84 27.80 -16.88
N SER A 488 -11.90 28.48 -17.30
CA SER A 488 -12.07 29.92 -17.12
C SER A 488 -13.04 30.30 -16.01
N GLN A 489 -13.96 29.39 -15.65
CA GLN A 489 -14.92 29.59 -14.58
C GLN A 489 -15.07 28.30 -13.77
N LEU A 490 -15.16 28.45 -12.46
CA LEU A 490 -15.44 27.37 -11.52
C LEU A 490 -16.66 27.77 -10.69
N THR A 491 -17.61 26.86 -10.55
CA THR A 491 -18.77 27.03 -9.67
C THR A 491 -18.91 25.79 -8.79
N CYS A 492 -19.20 26.01 -7.51
CA CYS A 492 -19.24 24.93 -6.53
C CYS A 492 -20.36 25.13 -5.50
N ARG A 493 -20.45 24.22 -4.53
CA ARG A 493 -21.39 24.33 -3.41
C ARG A 493 -21.03 25.53 -2.52
N ARG A 494 -22.04 26.14 -1.87
CA ARG A 494 -21.85 27.22 -0.89
C ARG A 494 -20.91 26.88 0.27
N ARG A 495 -20.80 25.63 0.70
CA ARG A 495 -19.89 25.22 1.78
C ARG A 495 -18.99 24.12 1.27
N ILE A 496 -17.71 24.41 1.19
CA ILE A 496 -16.69 23.47 0.77
C ILE A 496 -15.75 23.17 1.93
N ARG A 497 -15.13 22.00 1.90
CA ARG A 497 -14.11 21.60 2.87
C ARG A 497 -12.74 22.09 2.42
N SER A 498 -12.42 21.89 1.14
CA SER A 498 -11.13 22.23 0.57
C SER A 498 -11.24 22.67 -0.89
N LEU A 499 -10.51 23.71 -1.25
CA LEU A 499 -10.29 24.16 -2.62
C LEU A 499 -8.80 24.27 -2.87
N TYR A 500 -8.29 23.52 -3.84
CA TYR A 500 -6.91 23.58 -4.30
C TYR A 500 -6.90 23.98 -5.77
N VAL A 501 -6.22 25.07 -6.11
CA VAL A 501 -6.08 25.59 -7.47
C VAL A 501 -4.62 25.96 -7.71
N GLU A 502 -3.96 25.20 -8.58
CA GLU A 502 -2.58 25.41 -8.95
C GLU A 502 -2.44 25.50 -10.48
N ARG A 503 -1.70 26.50 -10.97
CA ARG A 503 -1.37 26.72 -12.39
C ARG A 503 -2.60 26.77 -13.30
N CYS A 504 -3.70 27.35 -12.82
CA CYS A 504 -4.95 27.55 -13.56
C CYS A 504 -5.05 28.97 -14.12
N GLY A 505 -4.13 29.39 -14.98
CA GLY A 505 -3.97 30.80 -15.38
C GLY A 505 -5.17 31.49 -16.05
N ARG A 506 -6.20 30.75 -16.51
CA ARG A 506 -7.45 31.34 -17.03
C ARG A 506 -8.54 31.52 -15.98
N LEU A 507 -8.40 30.89 -14.81
CA LEU A 507 -9.34 31.03 -13.71
C LEU A 507 -9.04 32.33 -12.95
N THR A 508 -9.54 33.45 -13.47
CA THR A 508 -9.26 34.78 -12.93
C THR A 508 -10.02 35.07 -11.63
N ARG A 509 -11.08 34.30 -11.35
CA ARG A 509 -11.91 34.44 -10.15
C ARG A 509 -12.13 33.08 -9.51
N LEU A 510 -11.96 33.02 -8.19
CA LEU A 510 -12.34 31.86 -7.40
C LEU A 510 -13.87 31.70 -7.38
N PRO A 511 -14.38 30.48 -7.23
CA PRO A 511 -15.81 30.24 -7.12
C PRO A 511 -16.40 30.98 -5.92
N ASP A 512 -17.67 31.34 -6.01
CA ASP A 512 -18.38 31.93 -4.88
C ASP A 512 -18.84 30.84 -3.89
N PHE A 513 -18.36 30.91 -2.65
CA PHE A 513 -18.75 30.02 -1.54
C PHE A 513 -18.88 30.81 -0.23
N GLU A 514 -19.79 30.41 0.67
CA GLU A 514 -19.97 31.05 1.98
C GLU A 514 -18.83 30.74 2.95
N ARG A 515 -18.34 29.49 2.97
CA ARG A 515 -17.25 29.05 3.86
C ARG A 515 -16.42 27.92 3.26
N ALA A 516 -15.11 27.97 3.46
CA ALA A 516 -14.18 26.86 3.20
C ALA A 516 -13.27 26.55 4.40
N GLY A 517 -12.94 25.29 4.61
CA GLY A 517 -11.97 24.90 5.66
C GLY A 517 -10.54 25.25 5.26
N VAL A 518 -10.17 24.96 4.01
CA VAL A 518 -8.83 25.24 3.45
C VAL A 518 -8.97 25.73 2.01
N VAL A 519 -8.27 26.80 1.65
CA VAL A 519 -8.13 27.27 0.28
C VAL A 519 -6.65 27.41 -0.06
N ASP A 520 -6.18 26.63 -1.02
CA ASP A 520 -4.80 26.61 -1.51
C ASP A 520 -4.76 27.09 -2.95
N VAL A 521 -4.11 28.22 -3.18
CA VAL A 521 -4.13 28.92 -4.47
C VAL A 521 -2.75 29.47 -4.79
N ASP A 522 -2.35 29.36 -6.06
CA ASP A 522 -1.09 29.93 -6.54
C ASP A 522 -1.25 31.26 -7.29
N THR A 523 -2.51 31.63 -7.57
CA THR A 523 -2.89 32.82 -8.33
C THR A 523 -4.10 33.50 -7.68
N ILE A 524 -3.95 34.77 -7.30
CA ILE A 524 -5.03 35.65 -6.86
C ILE A 524 -4.85 36.99 -7.56
N ALA A 525 -5.89 37.45 -8.26
CA ALA A 525 -5.82 38.60 -9.15
C ALA A 525 -5.52 39.92 -8.43
N ASP A 526 -6.06 40.14 -7.22
CA ASP A 526 -5.88 41.38 -6.48
C ASP A 526 -6.08 41.23 -4.96
N VAL A 527 -5.62 42.23 -4.22
CA VAL A 527 -5.69 42.33 -2.75
C VAL A 527 -7.13 42.30 -2.22
N GLY A 528 -8.09 42.88 -2.94
CA GLY A 528 -9.49 42.89 -2.56
C GLY A 528 -10.10 41.49 -2.59
N ALA A 529 -9.77 40.71 -3.63
CA ALA A 529 -10.16 39.30 -3.74
C ALA A 529 -9.57 38.45 -2.60
N LEU A 530 -8.31 38.69 -2.22
CA LEU A 530 -7.69 38.00 -1.07
C LEU A 530 -8.38 38.36 0.25
N ARG A 531 -8.80 39.62 0.43
CA ARG A 531 -9.53 40.07 1.63
C ARG A 531 -10.89 39.39 1.75
N ASP A 532 -11.65 39.38 0.66
CA ASP A 532 -12.94 38.70 0.62
C ASP A 532 -12.79 37.19 0.88
N LEU A 533 -11.74 36.57 0.33
CA LEU A 533 -11.40 35.19 0.61
C LEU A 533 -11.11 34.95 2.10
N ALA A 534 -10.29 35.81 2.72
CA ALA A 534 -9.91 35.69 4.13
C ALA A 534 -11.09 35.74 5.10
N HIS A 535 -12.20 36.38 4.74
CA HIS A 535 -13.42 36.37 5.56
C HIS A 535 -14.24 35.08 5.48
N ARG A 536 -13.96 34.22 4.49
CA ARG A 536 -14.77 33.04 4.17
C ARG A 536 -14.00 31.73 4.36
N VAL A 537 -12.80 31.75 4.93
CA VAL A 537 -11.93 30.58 5.02
C VAL A 537 -11.31 30.41 6.40
N ASP A 538 -11.16 29.17 6.85
CA ASP A 538 -10.45 28.90 8.11
C ASP A 538 -8.92 28.87 7.89
N ASN A 539 -8.45 28.40 6.72
CA ASN A 539 -7.04 28.38 6.35
C ASN A 539 -6.81 28.78 4.89
N ILE A 540 -5.79 29.59 4.63
CA ILE A 540 -5.30 29.99 3.30
C ILE A 540 -3.89 29.46 3.11
N VAL A 541 -3.65 28.83 1.96
CA VAL A 541 -2.31 28.50 1.48
C VAL A 541 -2.05 29.31 0.21
N LEU A 542 -1.04 30.17 0.23
CA LEU A 542 -0.65 31.02 -0.90
C LEU A 542 0.65 30.48 -1.52
N ARG A 543 0.53 29.86 -2.71
CA ARG A 543 1.67 29.32 -3.48
C ARG A 543 2.17 30.32 -4.51
N GLY A 544 3.38 30.07 -5.01
CA GLY A 544 3.90 30.71 -6.23
C GLY A 544 3.85 32.23 -6.23
N VAL A 545 3.22 32.80 -7.25
CA VAL A 545 3.15 34.25 -7.49
C VAL A 545 2.24 34.94 -6.48
N ALA A 546 1.10 34.31 -6.12
CA ALA A 546 0.17 34.89 -5.14
C ALA A 546 0.82 35.13 -3.77
N GLY A 547 1.67 34.20 -3.31
CA GLY A 547 2.42 34.38 -2.07
C GLY A 547 3.43 35.54 -2.15
N GLN A 548 4.06 35.75 -3.30
CA GLN A 548 5.10 36.77 -3.48
C GLN A 548 4.54 38.18 -3.69
N GLU A 549 3.49 38.33 -4.49
CA GLU A 549 2.94 39.64 -4.84
C GLU A 549 2.17 40.29 -3.68
N HIS A 550 1.47 39.49 -2.88
CA HIS A 550 0.59 40.01 -1.83
C HIS A 550 1.26 40.07 -0.44
N MET A 551 2.52 39.63 -0.33
CA MET A 551 3.24 39.43 0.93
C MET A 551 3.23 40.66 1.86
N SER A 552 3.42 41.86 1.32
CA SER A 552 3.46 43.11 2.08
C SER A 552 2.11 43.53 2.64
N ALA A 553 1.02 43.08 2.01
CA ALA A 553 -0.35 43.45 2.39
C ALA A 553 -1.02 42.41 3.32
N LEU A 554 -0.47 41.19 3.43
CA LEU A 554 -1.02 40.11 4.26
C LEU A 554 -1.33 40.51 5.72
N PRO A 555 -0.48 41.30 6.43
CA PRO A 555 -0.77 41.70 7.81
C PRO A 555 -2.07 42.49 7.97
N ASP A 556 -2.45 43.29 6.97
CA ASP A 556 -3.64 44.15 7.04
C ASP A 556 -4.88 43.45 6.50
N ILE A 557 -4.70 42.42 5.68
CA ILE A 557 -5.77 41.71 5.00
C ILE A 557 -6.28 40.52 5.82
N ILE A 558 -5.38 39.73 6.40
CA ILE A 558 -5.72 38.42 6.95
C ILE A 558 -6.07 38.54 8.44
N PRO A 559 -7.30 38.20 8.86
CA PRO A 559 -7.68 38.20 10.26
C PRO A 559 -6.84 37.22 11.08
N ALA A 560 -6.57 37.54 12.35
CA ALA A 560 -5.71 36.74 13.22
C ALA A 560 -6.22 35.30 13.51
N HIS A 561 -7.49 35.01 13.22
CA HIS A 561 -8.06 33.67 13.40
C HIS A 561 -7.91 32.77 12.16
N VAL A 562 -7.55 33.34 11.01
CA VAL A 562 -7.38 32.59 9.76
C VAL A 562 -5.97 32.03 9.73
N GLY A 563 -5.85 30.72 9.56
CA GLY A 563 -4.55 30.11 9.36
C GLY A 563 -3.99 30.52 8.01
N LEU A 564 -2.76 31.02 7.97
CA LEU A 564 -2.08 31.37 6.73
C LEU A 564 -0.84 30.49 6.61
N SER A 565 -0.64 29.90 5.43
CA SER A 565 0.59 29.22 5.02
C SER A 565 1.05 29.80 3.68
N VAL A 566 2.35 30.03 3.52
CA VAL A 566 2.90 30.64 2.31
C VAL A 566 4.05 29.81 1.74
N PRO A 567 3.75 28.58 1.25
CA PRO A 567 4.74 27.64 0.70
C PRO A 567 5.66 28.29 -0.32
N GLY A 568 6.96 28.09 -0.11
CA GLY A 568 7.99 28.54 -1.03
C GLY A 568 8.43 30.00 -0.85
N CYS A 569 7.88 30.72 0.13
CA CYS A 569 8.36 32.07 0.44
C CYS A 569 9.64 32.04 1.27
N LYS A 570 10.48 33.07 1.13
CA LYS A 570 11.71 33.16 1.93
C LYS A 570 11.35 33.59 3.34
N VAL A 571 11.97 32.97 4.34
CA VAL A 571 11.75 33.35 5.74
C VAL A 571 12.03 34.84 5.98
N ASP A 572 13.08 35.40 5.40
CA ASP A 572 13.39 36.83 5.53
C ASP A 572 12.24 37.73 5.07
N ASP A 573 11.50 37.31 4.03
CA ASP A 573 10.34 38.06 3.54
C ASP A 573 9.21 38.03 4.58
N LEU A 574 8.93 36.87 5.17
CA LEU A 574 7.90 36.70 6.22
C LEU A 574 8.22 37.51 7.49
N VAL A 575 9.50 37.57 7.86
CA VAL A 575 9.96 38.33 9.04
C VAL A 575 9.91 39.83 8.74
N ARG A 576 10.40 40.28 7.58
CA ARG A 576 10.40 41.70 7.19
C ARG A 576 9.00 42.29 7.10
N THR A 577 8.02 41.53 6.64
CA THR A 577 6.62 42.01 6.55
C THR A 577 5.87 41.94 7.87
N GLY A 578 6.47 41.39 8.93
CA GLY A 578 5.81 41.22 10.24
C GLY A 578 4.70 40.17 10.24
N VAL A 579 4.55 39.40 9.15
CA VAL A 579 3.54 38.34 9.02
C VAL A 579 3.89 37.15 9.92
N ALA A 580 5.19 36.88 10.14
CA ALA A 580 5.68 35.72 10.88
C ALA A 580 4.97 35.48 12.23
N GLY A 581 4.73 36.55 13.00
CA GLY A 581 4.07 36.47 14.32
C GLY A 581 2.57 36.17 14.28
N ARG A 582 1.95 36.04 13.11
CA ARG A 582 0.51 35.73 12.96
C ARG A 582 0.25 34.39 12.28
N LEU A 583 1.30 33.74 11.77
CA LEU A 583 1.18 32.48 11.05
C LEU A 583 0.89 31.34 12.03
N THR A 584 -0.18 30.59 11.77
CA THR A 584 -0.45 29.33 12.49
C THR A 584 0.25 28.14 11.84
N SER A 585 0.57 28.23 10.55
CA SER A 585 1.32 27.23 9.78
C SER A 585 2.33 27.92 8.88
N VAL A 586 3.59 27.47 8.88
CA VAL A 586 4.67 28.14 8.13
C VAL A 586 5.31 27.13 7.21
N HIS A 587 5.11 27.25 5.90
CA HIS A 587 5.91 26.51 4.92
C HIS A 587 6.84 27.47 4.19
N ALA A 588 8.12 27.51 4.54
CA ALA A 588 9.04 28.52 4.03
C ALA A 588 10.37 27.93 3.54
N HIS A 589 10.99 28.63 2.60
CA HIS A 589 12.35 28.43 2.18
C HIS A 589 13.31 29.25 3.06
N VAL A 590 14.28 28.58 3.67
CA VAL A 590 15.34 29.25 4.44
C VAL A 590 16.51 29.55 3.50
N ARG A 591 16.97 30.81 3.52
CA ARG A 591 18.23 31.23 2.90
C ARG A 591 19.05 31.98 3.94
N GLY A 592 20.25 31.50 4.23
CA GLY A 592 21.11 32.13 5.24
C GLY A 592 20.72 31.73 6.66
N SER A 593 20.84 32.66 7.61
CA SER A 593 20.52 32.42 9.02
C SER A 593 19.10 32.90 9.34
N CYS A 594 18.31 32.06 10.01
CA CYS A 594 16.93 32.35 10.42
C CYS A 594 16.77 32.08 11.92
N ASP A 595 16.18 33.04 12.65
CA ASP A 595 15.72 32.83 14.03
C ASP A 595 14.27 32.30 13.99
N ALA A 596 14.09 31.03 14.35
CA ALA A 596 12.79 30.39 14.39
C ALA A 596 11.84 31.02 15.44
N GLY A 597 12.38 31.75 16.42
CA GLY A 597 11.59 32.46 17.44
C GLY A 597 10.63 33.51 16.88
N HIS A 598 10.81 33.94 15.61
CA HIS A 598 9.84 34.80 14.92
C HIS A 598 8.50 34.11 14.66
N PHE A 599 8.43 32.79 14.74
CA PHE A 599 7.22 31.99 14.50
C PHE A 599 6.61 31.45 15.81
N SER A 600 6.70 32.22 16.89
CA SER A 600 6.24 31.83 18.23
C SER A 600 4.74 31.50 18.35
N HIS A 601 3.94 31.82 17.33
CA HIS A 601 2.52 31.52 17.25
C HIS A 601 2.18 30.36 16.31
N ALA A 602 3.15 29.86 15.55
CA ALA A 602 2.95 28.76 14.63
C ALA A 602 2.79 27.44 15.39
N ARG A 603 1.92 26.57 14.89
CA ARG A 603 1.71 25.20 15.39
C ARG A 603 2.24 24.15 14.41
N ASP A 604 2.43 24.52 13.16
CA ASP A 604 3.01 23.68 12.11
C ASP A 604 4.10 24.47 11.39
N ILE A 605 5.31 23.95 11.33
CA ILE A 605 6.44 24.61 10.67
C ILE A 605 7.12 23.62 9.74
N LYS A 606 7.20 23.96 8.45
CA LYS A 606 7.94 23.26 7.41
C LYS A 606 9.00 24.19 6.80
N PHE A 607 10.25 23.98 7.19
CA PHE A 607 11.40 24.67 6.62
C PHE A 607 12.09 23.82 5.55
N ASN A 608 12.33 24.40 4.39
CA ASN A 608 13.09 23.76 3.31
C ASN A 608 14.29 24.61 2.91
N LEU A 609 15.45 23.99 2.69
CA LEU A 609 16.60 24.69 2.16
C LEU A 609 16.34 25.21 0.73
N ALA A 610 16.74 26.45 0.46
CA ALA A 610 16.79 27.00 -0.89
C ALA A 610 18.19 27.52 -1.27
N GLY A 611 19.18 26.63 -1.33
CA GLY A 611 20.53 26.94 -1.83
C GLY A 611 21.65 26.57 -0.86
N VAL A 612 22.59 27.50 -0.64
CA VAL A 612 23.78 27.32 0.23
C VAL A 612 23.35 27.14 1.69
N VAL A 613 24.20 26.45 2.48
CA VAL A 613 24.03 26.11 3.90
C VAL A 613 23.24 27.18 4.65
N SER A 614 22.04 26.84 5.09
CA SER A 614 21.19 27.74 5.88
C SER A 614 21.14 27.26 7.32
N ASN A 615 21.28 28.20 8.24
CA ASN A 615 21.27 27.94 9.68
C ASN A 615 19.91 28.34 10.24
N VAL A 616 19.26 27.46 10.99
CA VAL A 616 18.09 27.82 11.79
C VAL A 616 18.49 27.75 13.26
N VAL A 617 18.36 28.89 13.94
CA VAL A 617 18.64 29.07 15.37
C VAL A 617 17.34 29.41 16.11
N GLY A 618 17.35 29.41 17.44
CA GLY A 618 16.18 29.79 18.24
C GLY A 618 15.06 28.76 18.21
N LEU A 619 15.37 27.48 17.94
CA LEU A 619 14.41 26.37 17.98
C LEU A 619 13.80 26.20 19.39
N ASP A 620 14.56 26.55 20.43
CA ASP A 620 14.19 26.55 21.84
C ASP A 620 13.10 27.58 22.19
N ARG A 621 12.89 28.58 21.32
CA ARG A 621 11.89 29.63 21.49
C ARG A 621 10.55 29.29 20.83
N LEU A 622 10.49 28.18 20.10
CA LEU A 622 9.24 27.74 19.46
C LEU A 622 8.28 27.20 20.54
N PRO A 623 6.97 27.47 20.41
CA PRO A 623 5.98 26.83 21.27
C PRO A 623 5.94 25.33 20.99
N PRO A 624 5.27 24.52 21.83
CA PRO A 624 4.95 23.14 21.51
C PRO A 624 4.29 23.04 20.13
N LEU A 625 5.01 22.46 19.17
CA LEU A 625 4.53 22.33 17.79
C LEU A 625 3.74 21.04 17.64
N LYS A 626 2.67 21.09 16.86
CA LYS A 626 2.05 19.88 16.35
C LYS A 626 2.99 19.19 15.36
N ARG A 627 3.66 19.97 14.51
CA ARG A 627 4.56 19.44 13.50
C ARG A 627 5.72 20.38 13.23
N LEU A 628 6.92 19.82 13.17
CA LEU A 628 8.11 20.47 12.64
C LEU A 628 8.71 19.60 11.54
N SER A 629 8.91 20.15 10.35
CA SER A 629 9.55 19.46 9.24
C SER A 629 10.69 20.30 8.67
N CYS A 630 11.92 19.83 8.79
CA CYS A 630 13.11 20.52 8.30
C CYS A 630 13.77 19.69 7.20
N HIS A 631 14.10 20.31 6.07
CA HIS A 631 14.75 19.66 4.94
C HIS A 631 16.05 20.38 4.56
N SER A 632 17.17 19.67 4.66
CA SER A 632 18.52 20.09 4.28
C SER A 632 19.03 21.33 5.03
N ILE A 633 18.65 21.53 6.29
CA ILE A 633 18.98 22.74 7.06
C ILE A 633 20.01 22.42 8.13
N ASN A 634 20.92 23.35 8.43
CA ASN A 634 21.77 23.28 9.62
C ASN A 634 20.99 23.80 10.83
N LEU A 635 20.64 22.90 11.74
CA LEU A 635 19.80 23.15 12.89
C LEU A 635 20.69 23.24 14.14
N ASN A 636 20.48 24.27 14.95
CA ASN A 636 21.11 24.36 16.26
C ASN A 636 20.07 24.77 17.31
N GLY A 637 19.90 23.93 18.33
CA GLY A 637 19.07 24.24 19.48
C GLY A 637 18.26 23.05 19.98
N ASP A 638 17.39 23.35 20.93
CA ASP A 638 16.56 22.36 21.61
C ASP A 638 15.14 22.42 21.08
N LEU A 639 14.52 21.25 20.89
CA LEU A 639 13.14 21.06 20.54
C LEU A 639 12.47 20.28 21.65
N SER A 640 11.48 20.87 22.31
CA SER A 640 10.72 20.21 23.38
C SER A 640 9.24 20.21 23.08
N CYS A 641 8.55 19.14 23.45
CA CYS A 641 7.08 19.04 23.42
C CYS A 641 6.48 19.12 22.01
N CYS A 642 7.19 18.70 20.98
CA CYS A 642 6.66 18.61 19.62
C CYS A 642 5.95 17.26 19.40
N GLU A 643 4.73 17.24 18.85
CA GLU A 643 4.06 15.96 18.55
C GLU A 643 4.82 15.20 17.45
N ASP A 644 5.01 15.83 16.29
CA ASP A 644 5.74 15.26 15.15
C ASP A 644 6.97 16.11 14.78
N VAL A 645 8.15 15.48 14.68
CA VAL A 645 9.39 16.12 14.21
C VAL A 645 9.98 15.31 13.06
N ALA A 646 10.15 15.94 11.90
CA ALA A 646 10.69 15.32 10.70
C ALA A 646 11.94 16.06 10.20
N LEU A 647 13.11 15.45 10.35
CA LEU A 647 14.41 16.03 10.00
C LEU A 647 15.01 15.26 8.82
N PHE A 648 14.96 15.85 7.63
CA PHE A 648 15.48 15.25 6.41
C PHE A 648 16.73 15.99 5.96
N LEU A 649 17.83 15.27 5.73
CA LEU A 649 19.13 15.75 5.28
C LEU A 649 19.67 16.94 6.09
N CYS A 650 19.21 17.10 7.33
CA CYS A 650 19.55 18.23 8.17
C CYS A 650 20.93 18.06 8.80
N LYS A 651 21.59 19.18 9.07
CA LYS A 651 22.89 19.28 9.72
C LYS A 651 22.80 19.99 11.10
N GLY A 652 23.91 20.15 11.83
CA GLY A 652 24.02 20.76 13.16
C GLY A 652 23.79 19.86 14.40
N GLU A 653 23.56 20.51 15.55
CA GLU A 653 23.32 19.84 16.83
C GLU A 653 21.90 20.15 17.31
N VAL A 654 21.07 19.11 17.42
CA VAL A 654 19.68 19.25 17.83
C VAL A 654 19.37 18.29 18.96
N ASN A 655 18.77 18.81 20.03
CA ASN A 655 18.23 17.99 21.11
C ASN A 655 16.71 17.95 20.97
N VAL A 656 16.15 16.79 20.64
CA VAL A 656 14.69 16.60 20.61
C VAL A 656 14.25 15.89 21.87
N SER A 657 13.30 16.49 22.59
CA SER A 657 12.76 15.98 23.84
C SER A 657 11.24 15.93 23.85
N GLN A 658 10.68 14.91 24.51
CA GLN A 658 9.22 14.77 24.71
C GLN A 658 8.40 14.80 23.41
N ALA A 659 8.91 14.14 22.36
CA ALA A 659 8.20 14.02 21.09
C ALA A 659 7.45 12.70 20.94
N GLN A 660 6.31 12.70 20.24
CA GLN A 660 5.58 11.47 19.96
C GLN A 660 6.20 10.71 18.79
N VAL A 661 6.53 11.41 17.71
CA VAL A 661 7.15 10.83 16.52
C VAL A 661 8.32 11.68 16.07
N VAL A 662 9.48 11.05 15.87
CA VAL A 662 10.66 11.68 15.28
C VAL A 662 11.10 10.90 14.06
N LEU A 663 10.90 11.46 12.87
CA LEU A 663 11.38 10.94 11.60
C LEU A 663 12.70 11.59 11.25
N VAL A 664 13.77 10.80 11.09
CA VAL A 664 15.09 11.32 10.74
C VAL A 664 15.60 10.62 9.50
N SER A 665 16.01 11.40 8.50
CA SER A 665 16.62 10.88 7.28
C SER A 665 17.92 11.62 7.01
N VAL A 666 19.06 11.10 7.45
CA VAL A 666 20.23 11.95 7.74
C VAL A 666 21.37 11.77 6.76
N GLU A 667 22.04 12.88 6.44
CA GLU A 667 23.49 12.96 6.20
C GLU A 667 24.08 13.69 7.43
N ALA A 668 24.71 12.94 8.34
CA ALA A 668 24.74 13.26 9.78
C ALA A 668 25.52 14.50 10.24
N PRO A 669 24.95 15.13 11.27
CA PRO A 669 25.63 15.58 12.49
C PRO A 669 24.89 15.17 13.76
N THR A 670 25.38 15.61 14.92
CA THR A 670 25.04 15.17 16.28
C THR A 670 23.56 15.41 16.64
N LEU A 671 22.78 14.33 16.75
CA LEU A 671 21.38 14.38 17.17
C LEU A 671 21.24 13.73 18.54
N ARG A 672 20.63 14.40 19.52
CA ARG A 672 20.28 13.79 20.79
C ARG A 672 18.76 13.69 20.91
N LEU A 673 18.26 12.50 21.21
CA LEU A 673 16.83 12.21 21.34
C LEU A 673 16.57 11.75 22.76
N SER A 674 15.72 12.46 23.51
CA SER A 674 15.42 12.16 24.91
C SER A 674 13.92 12.05 25.17
N SER A 675 13.46 11.01 25.87
CA SER A 675 12.04 10.79 26.19
C SER A 675 11.11 10.87 24.97
N VAL A 676 11.46 10.15 23.90
CA VAL A 676 10.69 10.11 22.64
C VAL A 676 9.91 8.80 22.54
N GLN A 677 8.63 8.87 22.19
CA GLN A 677 7.80 7.68 22.11
C GLN A 677 8.16 6.81 20.88
N ASN A 678 8.21 7.41 19.69
CA ASN A 678 8.52 6.70 18.46
C ASN A 678 9.58 7.44 17.66
N VAL A 679 10.63 6.74 17.25
CA VAL A 679 11.66 7.25 16.36
C VAL A 679 11.68 6.39 15.11
N LEU A 680 11.61 7.00 13.93
CA LEU A 680 11.80 6.35 12.64
C LEU A 680 13.07 6.91 11.98
N LEU A 681 14.11 6.09 11.93
CA LEU A 681 15.37 6.39 11.26
C LEU A 681 15.38 5.77 9.87
N ARG A 682 15.59 6.59 8.85
CA ARG A 682 15.62 6.14 7.46
C ARG A 682 16.89 6.62 6.78
N ALA A 683 17.79 5.72 6.40
CA ALA A 683 18.98 6.13 5.68
C ALA A 683 18.63 6.69 4.30
N VAL A 684 19.21 7.84 3.94
CA VAL A 684 19.26 8.31 2.56
C VAL A 684 20.56 7.78 2.00
N GLN A 685 20.49 6.74 1.16
CA GLN A 685 21.65 5.99 0.64
C GLN A 685 22.33 5.12 1.71
N MET A 686 23.10 4.11 1.29
CA MET A 686 23.80 3.16 2.18
C MET A 686 24.96 3.82 2.94
N CYS A 687 24.72 4.99 3.53
CA CYS A 687 25.65 5.66 4.41
C CYS A 687 25.73 4.86 5.72
N PRO A 688 26.94 4.68 6.28
CA PRO A 688 27.09 4.06 7.58
C PRO A 688 26.34 4.90 8.61
N LEU A 689 25.34 4.28 9.24
CA LEU A 689 24.67 4.88 10.38
C LEU A 689 25.65 4.96 11.55
N PHE A 690 26.01 6.20 11.87
CA PHE A 690 26.15 6.73 13.22
C PHE A 690 27.37 6.32 14.07
N THR A 691 28.14 7.35 14.44
CA THR A 691 28.79 7.49 15.75
C THR A 691 28.22 8.65 16.58
N SER A 692 27.22 9.38 16.09
CA SER A 692 26.84 10.70 16.62
C SER A 692 25.38 10.87 17.04
N ILE A 693 24.54 9.82 17.01
CA ILE A 693 23.18 9.90 17.57
C ILE A 693 23.18 9.31 18.97
N HIS A 694 22.65 10.07 19.93
CA HIS A 694 22.43 9.61 21.29
C HIS A 694 20.94 9.47 21.56
N PHE A 695 20.53 8.33 22.08
CA PHE A 695 19.16 8.09 22.54
C PHE A 695 19.16 8.05 24.07
N ASP A 696 18.10 8.56 24.66
CA ASP A 696 17.84 8.49 26.09
C ASP A 696 16.34 8.28 26.29
N ASN A 697 15.95 7.19 26.94
CA ASN A 697 14.56 6.83 27.19
C ASN A 697 13.65 6.90 25.94
N VAL A 698 14.06 6.21 24.86
CA VAL A 698 13.27 6.11 23.62
C VAL A 698 12.46 4.82 23.63
N HIS A 699 11.14 4.91 23.53
CA HIS A 699 10.28 3.74 23.67
C HIS A 699 10.39 2.79 22.47
N THR A 700 10.14 3.26 21.25
CA THR A 700 10.35 2.48 20.02
C THR A 700 11.26 3.22 19.03
N CYS A 701 12.29 2.54 18.53
CA CYS A 701 13.14 3.00 17.44
C CYS A 701 13.03 2.03 16.25
N VAL A 702 12.57 2.52 15.11
CA VAL A 702 12.50 1.77 13.85
C VAL A 702 13.61 2.28 12.93
N VAL A 703 14.49 1.39 12.51
CA VAL A 703 15.57 1.67 11.58
C VAL A 703 15.24 1.00 10.25
N HIS A 704 15.30 1.74 9.15
CA HIS A 704 14.87 1.26 7.84
C HIS A 704 15.92 1.51 6.75
N ARG A 705 16.28 0.44 6.01
CA ARG A 705 17.22 0.47 4.87
C ARG A 705 18.56 1.12 5.20
N SER A 706 19.16 0.70 6.32
CA SER A 706 20.34 1.31 6.92
C SER A 706 21.52 0.34 7.00
N HIS A 707 22.75 0.83 6.81
CA HIS A 707 23.96 0.07 7.14
C HIS A 707 24.38 0.39 8.59
N ILE A 708 24.40 -0.60 9.47
CA ILE A 708 24.71 -0.43 10.90
C ILE A 708 26.04 -1.11 11.19
N SER A 709 27.08 -0.31 11.41
CA SER A 709 28.41 -0.81 11.79
C SER A 709 28.59 -0.92 13.30
N ASP A 710 27.86 -0.11 14.07
CA ASP A 710 27.92 -0.10 15.52
C ASP A 710 26.52 0.14 16.11
N PHE A 711 26.09 -0.76 16.99
CA PHE A 711 24.84 -0.64 17.72
C PHE A 711 24.94 0.16 19.02
N SER A 712 26.15 0.56 19.45
CA SER A 712 26.35 1.27 20.72
C SER A 712 25.51 2.55 20.85
N ALA A 713 25.19 3.18 19.71
CA ALA A 713 24.32 4.34 19.62
C ALA A 713 22.94 4.09 20.24
N PHE A 714 22.36 2.89 20.11
CA PHE A 714 20.99 2.58 20.55
C PHE A 714 20.84 2.37 22.08
N HIS A 715 21.80 2.85 22.88
CA HIS A 715 21.66 2.85 24.34
C HIS A 715 20.43 3.68 24.74
N GLY A 716 19.63 3.20 25.69
CA GLY A 716 18.40 3.89 26.10
C GLY A 716 17.18 3.65 25.21
N VAL A 717 17.25 2.75 24.22
CA VAL A 717 16.10 2.32 23.42
C VAL A 717 15.42 1.10 24.05
N HIS A 718 14.11 1.15 24.29
CA HIS A 718 13.35 0.02 24.85
C HIS A 718 12.99 -1.04 23.80
N ARG A 719 12.61 -0.60 22.59
CA ARG A 719 12.24 -1.48 21.47
C ARG A 719 12.92 -1.05 20.19
N LEU A 720 13.78 -1.90 19.65
CA LEU A 720 14.51 -1.67 18.39
C LEU A 720 13.93 -2.54 17.27
N VAL A 721 13.51 -1.93 16.16
CA VAL A 721 12.97 -2.62 14.99
C VAL A 721 13.85 -2.32 13.77
N LEU A 722 14.54 -3.32 13.26
CA LEU A 722 15.39 -3.25 12.08
C LEU A 722 14.62 -3.77 10.87
N LYS A 723 14.51 -2.97 9.81
CA LYS A 723 13.80 -3.31 8.57
C LYS A 723 14.69 -3.09 7.36
N ALA A 724 14.96 -4.15 6.61
CA ALA A 724 15.84 -4.11 5.45
C ALA A 724 17.22 -3.50 5.75
N CYS A 725 17.73 -3.69 6.97
CA CYS A 725 19.02 -3.17 7.40
C CYS A 725 20.16 -4.13 7.03
N VAL A 726 21.37 -3.60 6.88
CA VAL A 726 22.60 -4.35 6.62
C VAL A 726 23.53 -4.22 7.82
N PHE A 727 23.92 -5.34 8.44
CA PHE A 727 24.90 -5.37 9.53
C PHE A 727 25.56 -6.75 9.66
N ASP A 728 26.83 -6.77 10.05
CA ASP A 728 27.63 -8.00 10.10
C ASP A 728 27.70 -8.63 11.49
N SER A 729 27.59 -7.83 12.55
CA SER A 729 27.64 -8.27 13.94
C SER A 729 26.66 -7.48 14.81
N VAL A 730 26.15 -8.12 15.86
CA VAL A 730 25.33 -7.52 16.93
C VAL A 730 26.13 -7.38 18.23
N ASP A 731 27.46 -7.54 18.20
CA ASP A 731 28.28 -7.60 19.42
C ASP A 731 28.20 -6.32 20.23
N THR A 732 28.10 -5.16 19.58
CA THR A 732 27.99 -3.86 20.26
C THR A 732 26.56 -3.47 20.61
N LEU A 733 25.59 -4.37 20.43
CA LEU A 733 24.19 -4.11 20.76
C LEU A 733 24.03 -3.89 22.27
N PRO A 734 23.53 -2.71 22.70
CA PRO A 734 23.21 -2.47 24.10
C PRO A 734 22.04 -3.36 24.53
N LEU A 735 21.80 -3.43 25.84
CA LEU A 735 20.64 -4.15 26.36
C LEU A 735 19.35 -3.46 25.91
N VAL A 736 18.72 -4.02 24.88
CA VAL A 736 17.39 -3.62 24.38
C VAL A 736 16.38 -4.69 24.79
N PRO A 737 15.31 -4.34 25.54
CA PRO A 737 14.26 -5.27 25.93
C PRO A 737 13.63 -6.03 24.75
N VAL A 738 13.42 -5.36 23.61
CA VAL A 738 12.82 -5.98 22.42
C VAL A 738 13.63 -5.63 21.17
N LEU A 739 14.06 -6.63 20.41
CA LEU A 739 14.68 -6.51 19.09
C LEU A 739 13.84 -7.23 18.04
N CYS A 740 13.37 -6.52 17.02
CA CYS A 740 12.67 -7.10 15.88
C CYS A 740 13.49 -6.89 14.60
N MET A 741 13.79 -7.97 13.87
CA MET A 741 14.51 -7.93 12.60
C MET A 741 13.58 -8.40 11.48
N ARG A 742 13.54 -7.65 10.37
CA ARG A 742 12.74 -7.97 9.18
C ARG A 742 13.50 -7.64 7.92
N ASP A 743 13.61 -8.59 7.00
CA ASP A 743 14.33 -8.46 5.72
C ASP A 743 15.78 -7.96 5.86
N CYS A 744 16.41 -8.14 7.01
CA CYS A 744 17.77 -7.67 7.25
C CYS A 744 18.79 -8.59 6.55
N ALA A 745 19.97 -8.07 6.23
CA ALA A 745 21.06 -8.82 5.60
C ALA A 745 22.42 -8.50 6.22
N ARG A 746 23.41 -9.31 5.92
CA ARG A 746 24.83 -9.05 6.18
C ARG A 746 25.44 -8.30 4.98
N SER A 747 26.61 -7.70 5.18
CA SER A 747 27.36 -7.04 4.09
C SER A 747 27.71 -8.01 2.95
N ASP A 748 27.79 -9.32 3.22
CA ASP A 748 28.01 -10.37 2.23
C ASP A 748 26.75 -10.79 1.44
N GLY A 749 25.60 -10.17 1.72
CA GLY A 749 24.31 -10.43 1.07
C GLY A 749 23.49 -11.57 1.69
N ARG A 750 24.01 -12.30 2.69
CA ARG A 750 23.23 -13.33 3.39
C ARG A 750 22.14 -12.66 4.24
N LYS A 751 20.89 -13.15 4.14
CA LYS A 751 19.78 -12.63 4.93
C LYS A 751 19.87 -13.07 6.39
N TRP A 752 19.58 -12.15 7.31
CA TRP A 752 19.22 -12.45 8.69
C TRP A 752 17.81 -13.04 8.74
N PRO A 753 17.53 -13.96 9.67
CA PRO A 753 16.18 -14.48 9.84
C PRO A 753 15.25 -13.40 10.40
N ASP A 754 14.03 -13.33 9.88
CA ASP A 754 12.98 -12.47 10.43
C ASP A 754 12.56 -12.98 11.80
N ARG A 755 12.83 -12.22 12.86
CA ARG A 755 12.62 -12.64 14.25
C ARG A 755 12.33 -11.46 15.17
N THR A 756 11.51 -11.72 16.18
CA THR A 756 11.34 -10.84 17.35
C THR A 756 11.96 -11.53 18.56
N LEU A 757 12.85 -10.84 19.26
CA LEU A 757 13.59 -11.31 20.42
C LEU A 757 13.23 -10.41 21.60
N CYS A 758 12.76 -11.01 22.70
CA CYS A 758 12.36 -10.30 23.91
C CYS A 758 13.22 -10.76 25.09
N TYR A 759 13.74 -9.80 25.88
CA TYR A 759 14.46 -10.01 27.14
C TYR A 759 15.62 -11.02 27.07
N ARG A 760 16.36 -11.04 25.96
CA ARG A 760 17.50 -11.95 25.76
C ARG A 760 18.79 -11.35 26.30
N THR A 761 19.63 -12.21 26.87
CA THR A 761 20.99 -11.83 27.28
C THR A 761 21.90 -11.67 26.06
N ARG A 762 22.96 -10.86 26.17
CA ARG A 762 23.95 -10.65 25.09
C ARG A 762 24.53 -11.96 24.56
N THR A 763 24.71 -12.94 25.43
CA THR A 763 25.23 -14.27 25.10
C THR A 763 24.26 -15.08 24.24
N GLU A 764 22.95 -15.01 24.52
CA GLU A 764 21.93 -15.68 23.70
C GLU A 764 21.86 -15.09 22.28
N LEU A 765 22.02 -13.77 22.15
CA LEU A 765 22.08 -13.09 20.85
C LEU A 765 23.32 -13.50 20.04
N ALA A 766 24.49 -13.59 20.66
CA ALA A 766 25.71 -14.02 20.00
C ALA A 766 25.60 -15.44 19.42
N THR A 767 24.93 -16.35 20.13
CA THR A 767 24.75 -17.74 19.65
C THR A 767 23.85 -17.87 18.42
N LEU A 768 23.00 -16.89 18.12
CA LEU A 768 22.13 -16.89 16.92
C LEU A 768 22.92 -16.66 15.63
N GLY A 769 24.02 -15.91 15.67
CA GLY A 769 24.84 -15.60 14.49
C GLY A 769 25.67 -16.78 13.98
N GLU A 770 26.03 -17.71 14.87
CA GLU A 770 26.95 -18.82 14.54
C GLU A 770 26.24 -20.12 14.11
N LYS A 771 24.94 -20.29 14.40
CA LYS A 771 24.31 -21.63 14.42
C LYS A 771 23.13 -21.90 13.47
N LEU A 772 22.75 -21.01 12.54
CA LEU A 772 21.56 -21.23 11.71
C LEU A 772 21.87 -21.37 10.19
N PRO A 773 21.60 -22.54 9.57
CA PRO A 773 21.58 -22.69 8.11
C PRO A 773 20.32 -22.06 7.49
N ALA A 774 20.47 -21.50 6.29
CA ALA A 774 19.51 -20.61 5.61
C ALA A 774 18.17 -21.23 5.13
N ARG A 775 17.75 -22.41 5.61
CA ARG A 775 16.63 -23.19 5.05
C ARG A 775 15.62 -23.69 6.08
N GLN A 776 14.93 -22.80 6.79
CA GLN A 776 13.77 -23.21 7.59
C GLN A 776 12.53 -22.39 7.26
N PHE A 777 11.44 -23.12 7.01
CA PHE A 777 10.09 -22.64 6.79
C PHE A 777 9.59 -21.87 8.01
N THR A 778 8.97 -20.71 7.78
CA THR A 778 8.32 -19.93 8.84
C THR A 778 6.90 -20.45 9.01
N VAL A 779 6.69 -21.30 10.01
CA VAL A 779 5.36 -21.62 10.54
C VAL A 779 5.17 -20.73 11.78
N CYS A 780 4.40 -19.66 11.66
CA CYS A 780 3.94 -18.92 12.83
C CYS A 780 2.77 -19.70 13.45
N LEU A 781 3.07 -20.50 14.46
CA LEU A 781 2.07 -20.92 15.45
C LEU A 781 2.16 -19.91 16.59
N GLU A 782 1.17 -19.00 16.64
CA GLU A 782 0.85 -18.18 17.83
C GLU A 782 -0.10 -18.97 18.73
#